data_AF-A0A2B4SQ62-F1
#
_entry.id   AF-A0A2B4SQ62-F1
#
_cell.length_a   1.000
_cell.length_b   1.000
_cell.length_c   1.000
_cell.angle_alpha   90.00
_cell.angle_beta   90.00
_cell.angle_gamma   90.00
#
_symmetry.space_group_name_H-M   'P 1'
#
loop_
_entity.id
_entity.type
_entity.pdbx_description
1 polymer ?
#
loop_
_entity_poly.entity_id
_entity_poly.type
_entity_poly.pdbx_seq_one_letter_code
_entity_poly.pdbx_strand_id
1 'polypeptide(L)'
;MYKGCGNSSSKMALVIHDTISLTTSSGVSSIQLCIGDITKLSKEEQVDVLVVSAFPGDYSPTPSSLIGALSSNLGISVHNLSKDKEEDLRKQYFCWWSKPLQEQYSFRRILCFEGGFGSRGSSPPKVVGAVFRCLIPILSGKDSKGGSVMMPLIASGDQGYSKALMSRLIINSAIQWIKTGLELKTLKIVLFSRNPTEPDKSNEPLFESFQKLKDTYGDKELTSEQEIIYDVYMSHSPKDHETAVNIANFLRTERKIKVFHDFQELNDDDSWQKEIFDIMSKCARVIALLSPSYLETESCIEQYNMALCINRRSRGTVLAPFYITSMVYMPTYMSLIQYEDCRPKDTEKIKEASHHVANSLEMPQEDALSGVTETKTIETLSYDVFISYSHQNKEHADKVLQTLRSLDLELKIFIDTSGLNTGTSWQQKLYNSLDASKSTIALLSPDYIKSRVCYEEFCLSHALFVDKDSIMNLVSLLVEPVEKLPLWCEQPLPVDCTSPEVDADQVLSSLCTDLVKRLKGSNNTAHDILTQRVQDLKKGSLTLESSMEHHRKSVFLLRVGVLSNPVHLTGFNDNDSFKVSHASDVATSVDEQQLGVDASTQNTSSEVTSSISTSSQVASSTSATCDVALSYASGDTKSAMVLKQLLLEKIPSLKISEPLAGDFSRVQSLDVARVIVPLLSPAFLTSSELVEELNIAICRNRSSSRRVLFPVQVAVVPPKPSYVHLIPSEFSCNDFKWACKVVDQALQNEVHSLAHRNDIDVDLAFCLRCAAFSIIERLLGEESTDLDLDNRVLLNIHEVEEKWRWLQVALQKQDDFAVSWKAAFGIKI
;
A
#
# COMPACT_ATOMS: atom_id res chain seq x y z
N MET A 1 33.97 6.36 58.53
CA MET A 1 32.92 5.33 58.39
C MET A 1 32.05 5.68 57.19
N TYR A 2 32.41 5.18 56.01
CA TYR A 2 31.55 5.19 54.83
C TYR A 2 30.63 3.96 54.92
N LYS A 3 29.32 4.15 55.08
CA LYS A 3 28.33 3.09 54.87
C LYS A 3 27.90 3.15 53.40
N GLY A 4 28.27 2.13 52.65
CA GLY A 4 27.84 1.95 51.27
C GLY A 4 26.34 1.70 51.19
N CYS A 5 25.68 2.44 50.30
CA CYS A 5 24.39 2.03 49.76
C CYS A 5 24.68 0.94 48.72
N GLY A 6 24.24 -0.27 49.02
CA GLY A 6 24.35 -1.40 48.11
C GLY A 6 23.58 -1.14 46.82
N ASN A 7 24.20 -1.48 45.70
CA ASN A 7 23.51 -1.72 44.44
C ASN A 7 22.43 -2.78 44.69
N SER A 8 21.16 -2.37 44.64
CA SER A 8 20.05 -3.30 44.51
C SER A 8 20.20 -3.99 43.16
N SER A 9 20.55 -5.28 43.17
CA SER A 9 20.43 -6.13 41.99
C SER A 9 19.02 -6.01 41.44
N SER A 10 18.90 -5.59 40.18
CA SER A 10 17.68 -5.76 39.38
C SER A 10 17.19 -7.21 39.54
N LYS A 11 16.08 -7.41 40.26
CA LYS A 11 15.40 -8.71 40.29
C LYS A 11 14.78 -8.88 38.90
N MET A 12 15.29 -9.83 38.10
CA MET A 12 14.72 -10.15 36.79
C MET A 12 13.22 -10.42 36.91
N ALA A 13 12.41 -9.59 36.25
CA ALA A 13 10.95 -9.65 36.28
C ALA A 13 10.37 -10.85 35.53
N LEU A 14 11.11 -11.32 34.52
CA LEU A 14 10.83 -12.48 33.70
C LEU A 14 12.14 -13.25 33.50
N VAL A 15 12.13 -14.57 33.70
CA VAL A 15 13.29 -15.43 33.47
C VAL A 15 12.99 -16.32 32.27
N ILE A 16 13.87 -16.31 31.26
CA ILE A 16 13.81 -17.27 30.16
C ILE A 16 14.29 -18.62 30.72
N HIS A 17 13.39 -19.59 30.73
CA HIS A 17 13.69 -20.95 31.17
C HIS A 17 14.35 -21.75 30.05
N ASP A 18 13.80 -21.69 28.85
CA ASP A 18 14.36 -22.37 27.68
C ASP A 18 13.94 -21.67 26.37
N THR A 19 14.61 -21.99 25.26
CA THR A 19 14.39 -21.41 23.93
C THR A 19 14.54 -22.46 22.82
N ILE A 20 13.60 -22.45 21.88
CA ILE A 20 13.70 -23.13 20.58
C ILE A 20 14.08 -22.08 19.53
N SER A 21 15.24 -22.23 18.91
CA SER A 21 15.66 -21.42 17.75
C SER A 21 15.26 -22.11 16.45
N LEU A 22 14.72 -21.33 15.52
CA LEU A 22 14.27 -21.77 14.20
C LEU A 22 14.94 -20.87 13.16
N THR A 23 15.87 -21.44 12.39
CA THR A 23 16.48 -20.74 11.26
C THR A 23 15.61 -20.94 10.02
N THR A 24 15.11 -19.84 9.46
CA THR A 24 14.32 -19.81 8.21
C THR A 24 14.99 -18.90 7.18
N SER A 25 14.49 -18.89 5.94
CA SER A 25 14.99 -17.98 4.90
C SER A 25 14.81 -16.49 5.23
N SER A 26 13.89 -16.14 6.13
CA SER A 26 13.67 -14.77 6.59
C SER A 26 14.52 -14.38 7.81
N GLY A 27 15.40 -15.29 8.27
CA GLY A 27 16.25 -15.11 9.46
C GLY A 27 15.89 -16.05 10.60
N VAL A 28 16.47 -15.80 11.78
CA VAL A 28 16.27 -16.60 12.99
C VAL A 28 15.03 -16.13 13.75
N SER A 29 14.15 -17.07 14.06
CA SER A 29 13.03 -16.89 14.97
C SER A 29 13.25 -17.71 16.24
N SER A 30 12.68 -17.26 17.36
CA SER A 30 12.78 -17.95 18.65
C SER A 30 11.41 -18.14 19.31
N ILE A 31 11.23 -19.30 19.94
CA ILE A 31 10.10 -19.58 20.82
C ILE A 31 10.69 -19.74 22.22
N GLN A 32 10.33 -18.86 23.14
CA GLN A 32 10.89 -18.78 24.48
C GLN A 32 9.85 -19.23 25.50
N LEU A 33 10.22 -20.17 26.36
CA LEU A 33 9.45 -20.49 27.56
C LEU A 33 9.96 -19.62 28.70
N CYS A 34 9.09 -18.78 29.25
CA CYS A 34 9.43 -17.80 30.26
C CYS A 34 8.67 -18.06 31.56
N ILE A 35 9.26 -17.68 32.69
CA ILE A 35 8.68 -17.80 34.02
C ILE A 35 8.71 -16.43 34.69
N GLY A 36 7.56 -15.96 35.18
CA GLY A 36 7.48 -14.67 35.86
C GLY A 36 6.10 -14.04 35.77
N ASP A 37 6.05 -12.71 35.83
CA ASP A 37 4.81 -11.95 35.79
C ASP A 37 4.81 -11.05 34.56
N ILE A 38 3.89 -11.30 33.62
CA ILE A 38 3.73 -10.52 32.39
C ILE A 38 3.63 -9.02 32.72
N THR A 39 2.94 -8.64 33.80
CA THR A 39 2.72 -7.24 34.15
C THR A 39 3.97 -6.50 34.65
N LYS A 40 5.09 -7.20 34.83
CA LYS A 40 6.37 -6.62 35.25
C LYS A 40 7.38 -6.48 34.10
N LEU A 41 6.94 -6.71 32.86
CA LEU A 41 7.79 -6.60 31.67
C LEU A 41 8.36 -5.19 31.54
N SER A 42 9.67 -5.09 31.39
CA SER A 42 10.37 -3.81 31.21
C SER A 42 10.05 -3.21 29.83
N LYS A 43 10.31 -1.90 29.67
CA LYS A 43 10.02 -1.21 28.40
C LYS A 43 10.98 -1.63 27.30
N GLU A 44 12.21 -1.96 27.67
CA GLU A 44 13.26 -2.47 26.79
C GLU A 44 12.91 -3.85 26.21
N GLU A 45 12.07 -4.61 26.91
CA GLU A 45 11.58 -5.93 26.49
C GLU A 45 10.19 -5.87 25.85
N GLN A 46 9.74 -4.69 25.42
CA GLN A 46 8.43 -4.48 24.81
C GLN A 46 8.14 -5.49 23.71
N VAL A 47 6.88 -5.95 23.65
CA VAL A 47 6.39 -6.85 22.60
C VAL A 47 5.29 -6.21 21.75
N ASP A 48 5.16 -6.66 20.50
CA ASP A 48 4.16 -6.16 19.55
C ASP A 48 2.74 -6.58 19.96
N VAL A 49 2.55 -7.83 20.38
CA VAL A 49 1.23 -8.37 20.74
C VAL A 49 1.28 -9.09 22.08
N LEU A 50 0.40 -8.70 23.01
CA LEU A 50 0.04 -9.51 24.17
C LEU A 50 -1.25 -10.28 23.86
N VAL A 51 -1.19 -11.61 23.88
CA VAL A 51 -2.41 -12.43 23.75
C VAL A 51 -3.03 -12.65 25.13
N VAL A 52 -4.35 -12.46 25.22
CA VAL A 52 -5.14 -12.72 26.42
C VAL A 52 -6.33 -13.62 26.08
N SER A 53 -6.83 -14.37 27.07
CA SER A 53 -8.04 -15.18 26.92
C SER A 53 -9.13 -14.71 27.88
N ALA A 54 -10.35 -14.57 27.38
CA ALA A 54 -11.55 -14.19 28.11
C ALA A 54 -12.68 -15.20 27.86
N PHE A 55 -13.70 -15.18 28.71
CA PHE A 55 -14.97 -15.83 28.37
C PHE A 55 -15.72 -14.96 27.35
N PRO A 56 -16.57 -15.54 26.48
CA PRO A 56 -17.30 -14.77 25.47
C PRO A 56 -18.06 -13.58 26.08
N GLY A 57 -17.68 -12.36 25.70
CA GLY A 57 -18.29 -11.12 26.21
C GLY A 57 -18.05 -10.80 27.69
N ASP A 58 -17.23 -11.57 28.42
CA ASP A 58 -16.93 -11.34 29.84
C ASP A 58 -15.44 -11.10 30.07
N TYR A 59 -15.12 -9.84 30.38
CA TYR A 59 -13.77 -9.35 30.67
C TYR A 59 -13.64 -8.87 32.12
N SER A 60 -14.43 -9.46 33.03
CA SER A 60 -14.40 -9.10 34.45
C SER A 60 -12.98 -9.29 35.02
N PRO A 61 -12.42 -8.26 35.70
CA PRO A 61 -11.06 -8.33 36.24
C PRO A 61 -11.00 -9.17 37.52
N THR A 62 -10.99 -10.49 37.38
CA THR A 62 -10.91 -11.41 38.53
C THR A 62 -9.48 -11.48 39.11
N PRO A 63 -9.29 -11.64 40.43
CA PRO A 63 -7.95 -11.67 41.04
C PRO A 63 -7.01 -12.79 40.55
N SER A 64 -7.56 -13.87 39.97
CA SER A 64 -6.82 -15.02 39.44
C SER A 64 -6.42 -14.89 37.97
N SER A 65 -6.97 -13.91 37.24
CA SER A 65 -6.80 -13.81 35.79
C SER A 65 -5.74 -12.80 35.37
N LEU A 66 -5.18 -13.00 34.17
CA LEU A 66 -4.34 -11.99 33.52
C LEU A 66 -5.10 -10.68 33.31
N ILE A 67 -6.40 -10.74 33.00
CA ILE A 67 -7.25 -9.54 32.84
C ILE A 67 -7.31 -8.74 34.16
N GLY A 68 -7.47 -9.42 35.30
CA GLY A 68 -7.41 -8.78 36.62
C GLY A 68 -6.05 -8.19 36.94
N ALA A 69 -4.96 -8.90 36.58
CA ALA A 69 -3.59 -8.39 36.76
C ALA A 69 -3.31 -7.15 35.89
N LEU A 70 -3.75 -7.15 34.63
CA LEU A 70 -3.65 -5.99 33.73
C LEU A 70 -4.41 -4.77 34.28
N SER A 71 -5.61 -4.99 34.81
CA SER A 71 -6.42 -3.93 35.41
C SER A 71 -5.80 -3.37 36.69
N SER A 72 -5.40 -4.24 37.62
CA SER A 72 -4.89 -3.84 38.94
C SER A 72 -3.46 -3.29 38.92
N ASN A 73 -2.57 -3.88 38.12
CA ASN A 73 -1.15 -3.51 38.12
C ASN A 73 -0.83 -2.44 37.07
N LEU A 74 -1.53 -2.45 35.92
CA LEU A 74 -1.23 -1.56 34.79
C LEU A 74 -2.39 -0.60 34.46
N GLY A 75 -3.55 -0.73 35.10
CA GLY A 75 -4.72 0.08 34.76
C GLY A 75 -5.34 -0.23 33.39
N ILE A 76 -4.96 -1.34 32.76
CA ILE A 76 -5.46 -1.71 31.43
C ILE A 76 -6.80 -2.45 31.58
N SER A 77 -7.90 -1.83 31.13
CA SER A 77 -9.23 -2.43 31.12
C SER A 77 -9.52 -3.11 29.78
N VAL A 78 -9.45 -4.45 29.74
CA VAL A 78 -9.79 -5.24 28.55
C VAL A 78 -11.26 -5.04 28.13
N HIS A 79 -12.17 -4.80 29.07
CA HIS A 79 -13.57 -4.43 28.80
C HIS A 79 -13.72 -3.12 28.02
N ASN A 80 -12.88 -2.13 28.32
CA ASN A 80 -12.92 -0.86 27.59
C ASN A 80 -12.32 -1.04 26.19
N LEU A 81 -11.22 -1.80 26.08
CA LEU A 81 -10.60 -2.13 24.80
C LEU A 81 -11.53 -2.94 23.89
N SER A 82 -12.37 -3.83 24.44
CA SER A 82 -13.32 -4.61 23.64
C SER A 82 -14.45 -3.76 23.05
N LYS A 83 -14.78 -2.62 23.67
CA LYS A 83 -15.72 -1.64 23.13
C LYS A 83 -15.11 -0.78 22.01
N ASP A 84 -13.82 -0.47 22.12
CA ASP A 84 -13.06 0.32 21.14
C ASP A 84 -11.89 -0.47 20.54
N LYS A 85 -12.22 -1.59 19.91
CA LYS A 85 -11.28 -2.50 19.24
C LYS A 85 -10.99 -2.02 17.81
N GLU A 86 -9.85 -2.43 17.30
CA GLU A 86 -9.45 -2.12 15.92
C GLU A 86 -10.11 -3.07 14.92
N GLU A 87 -10.12 -4.37 15.24
CA GLU A 87 -10.72 -5.38 14.39
C GLU A 87 -11.51 -6.36 15.24
N ASP A 88 -12.66 -6.79 14.71
CA ASP A 88 -13.57 -7.73 15.36
C ASP A 88 -13.79 -8.97 14.51
N LEU A 89 -12.95 -9.98 14.72
CA LEU A 89 -13.05 -11.27 14.04
C LEU A 89 -13.72 -12.32 14.93
N ARG A 90 -14.52 -11.92 15.94
CA ARG A 90 -15.10 -12.89 16.88
C ARG A 90 -16.03 -13.88 16.21
N LYS A 91 -16.69 -13.48 15.11
CA LYS A 91 -17.56 -14.37 14.32
C LYS A 91 -16.78 -15.45 13.58
N GLN A 92 -15.58 -15.13 13.09
CA GLN A 92 -14.76 -16.02 12.26
C GLN A 92 -13.71 -16.79 13.07
N TYR A 93 -13.06 -16.13 14.03
CA TYR A 93 -11.88 -16.64 14.74
C TYR A 93 -11.96 -16.48 16.26
N PHE A 94 -13.12 -16.14 16.82
CA PHE A 94 -13.28 -15.92 18.26
C PHE A 94 -12.32 -14.88 18.84
N CYS A 95 -11.70 -14.04 18.01
CA CYS A 95 -10.66 -13.10 18.41
C CYS A 95 -11.03 -11.69 17.99
N TRP A 96 -10.53 -10.74 18.75
CA TRP A 96 -10.41 -9.35 18.34
C TRP A 96 -9.06 -8.84 18.82
N TRP A 97 -8.62 -7.71 18.25
CA TRP A 97 -7.46 -7.02 18.81
C TRP A 97 -7.77 -5.55 19.07
N SER A 98 -7.20 -5.07 20.17
CA SER A 98 -7.30 -3.68 20.56
C SER A 98 -6.65 -2.81 19.50
N LYS A 99 -7.04 -1.54 19.45
CA LYS A 99 -6.16 -0.49 18.96
C LYS A 99 -4.84 -0.48 19.74
N PRO A 100 -3.81 0.21 19.24
CA PRO A 100 -2.52 0.32 19.89
C PRO A 100 -2.64 0.95 21.26
N LEU A 101 -1.94 0.33 22.20
CA LEU A 101 -1.90 0.76 23.58
C LEU A 101 -0.93 1.93 23.73
N GLN A 102 -1.17 2.76 24.74
CA GLN A 102 -0.34 3.92 25.05
C GLN A 102 1.13 3.54 25.24
N GLU A 103 2.05 4.44 24.86
CA GLU A 103 3.49 4.19 24.87
C GLU A 103 4.06 3.79 26.24
N GLN A 104 3.40 4.12 27.34
CA GLN A 104 3.85 3.73 28.69
C GLN A 104 3.83 2.20 28.91
N TYR A 105 3.06 1.45 28.12
CA TYR A 105 2.94 0.01 28.28
C TYR A 105 4.04 -0.75 27.51
N SER A 106 4.44 -1.89 28.07
CA SER A 106 5.39 -2.83 27.45
C SER A 106 4.72 -3.76 26.43
N PHE A 107 3.46 -3.51 26.07
CA PHE A 107 2.71 -4.21 25.04
C PHE A 107 2.15 -3.19 24.07
N ARG A 108 2.27 -3.43 22.76
CA ARG A 108 1.71 -2.51 21.77
C ARG A 108 0.25 -2.80 21.46
N ARG A 109 -0.17 -4.06 21.48
CA ARG A 109 -1.58 -4.46 21.32
C ARG A 109 -1.97 -5.55 22.29
N ILE A 110 -3.27 -5.65 22.55
CA ILE A 110 -3.88 -6.85 23.11
C ILE A 110 -4.65 -7.57 22.00
N LEU A 111 -4.30 -8.82 21.75
CA LEU A 111 -5.15 -9.75 21.01
C LEU A 111 -5.93 -10.57 22.03
N CYS A 112 -7.25 -10.40 22.06
CA CYS A 112 -8.10 -11.11 22.99
C CYS A 112 -8.87 -12.21 22.28
N PHE A 113 -8.67 -13.43 22.77
CA PHE A 113 -9.43 -14.60 22.40
C PHE A 113 -10.65 -14.77 23.35
N GLU A 114 -11.83 -14.96 22.77
CA GLU A 114 -13.15 -15.05 23.39
C GLU A 114 -13.87 -16.37 23.03
N GLY A 115 -13.15 -17.48 22.94
CA GLY A 115 -13.83 -18.76 22.69
C GLY A 115 -14.49 -19.30 23.96
N GLY A 116 -15.74 -19.72 23.82
CA GLY A 116 -16.45 -20.52 24.81
C GLY A 116 -16.14 -22.00 24.62
N PHE A 117 -15.95 -22.71 25.72
CA PHE A 117 -15.63 -24.13 25.75
C PHE A 117 -16.77 -24.91 26.43
N GLY A 118 -17.26 -25.99 25.80
CA GLY A 118 -18.40 -26.78 26.28
C GLY A 118 -18.96 -27.75 25.23
N SER A 119 -20.12 -28.38 25.47
CA SER A 119 -20.77 -29.34 24.53
C SER A 119 -21.20 -28.76 23.18
N ARG A 120 -21.06 -27.44 23.01
CA ARG A 120 -21.22 -26.67 21.77
C ARG A 120 -20.05 -25.68 21.53
N GLY A 121 -18.95 -25.82 22.28
CA GLY A 121 -17.80 -24.92 22.26
C GLY A 121 -16.67 -25.40 21.34
N SER A 122 -15.69 -24.53 21.09
CA SER A 122 -14.57 -24.78 20.17
C SER A 122 -13.51 -25.71 20.78
N SER A 123 -12.91 -26.60 20.01
CA SER A 123 -11.84 -27.48 20.49
C SER A 123 -10.54 -26.68 20.80
N PRO A 124 -9.65 -27.15 21.71
CA PRO A 124 -8.35 -26.52 21.92
C PRO A 124 -7.52 -26.33 20.63
N PRO A 125 -7.48 -27.29 19.70
CA PRO A 125 -6.82 -27.11 18.41
C PRO A 125 -7.38 -25.94 17.59
N LYS A 126 -8.71 -25.87 17.43
CA LYS A 126 -9.40 -24.80 16.69
C LYS A 126 -9.08 -23.41 17.25
N VAL A 127 -9.01 -23.31 18.57
CA VAL A 127 -8.69 -22.08 19.30
C VAL A 127 -7.26 -21.62 19.03
N VAL A 128 -6.29 -22.53 19.14
CA VAL A 128 -4.89 -22.20 18.86
C VAL A 128 -4.74 -21.78 17.40
N GLY A 129 -5.37 -22.51 16.46
CA GLY A 129 -5.37 -22.15 15.04
C GLY A 129 -5.96 -20.76 14.78
N ALA A 130 -7.05 -20.41 15.44
CA ALA A 130 -7.66 -19.08 15.35
C ALA A 130 -6.73 -17.94 15.82
N VAL A 131 -6.02 -18.13 16.93
CA VAL A 131 -5.04 -17.13 17.42
C VAL A 131 -3.96 -16.89 16.37
N PHE A 132 -3.35 -17.93 15.80
CA PHE A 132 -2.31 -17.76 14.78
C PHE A 132 -2.84 -17.16 13.48
N ARG A 133 -4.07 -17.50 13.07
CA ARG A 133 -4.75 -16.84 11.94
C ARG A 133 -4.84 -15.32 12.13
N CYS A 134 -5.22 -14.87 13.32
CA CYS A 134 -5.28 -13.43 13.62
C CYS A 134 -3.91 -12.77 13.75
N LEU A 135 -2.86 -13.52 14.09
CA LEU A 135 -1.49 -12.98 14.11
C LEU A 135 -0.98 -12.65 12.71
N ILE A 136 -1.48 -13.30 11.65
CA ILE A 136 -1.01 -13.04 10.28
C ILE A 136 -1.20 -11.57 9.90
N PRO A 137 -2.42 -10.98 9.88
CA PRO A 137 -2.59 -9.57 9.54
C PRO A 137 -1.89 -8.63 10.53
N ILE A 138 -1.83 -8.98 11.83
CA ILE A 138 -1.19 -8.14 12.85
C ILE A 138 0.35 -8.13 12.72
N LEU A 139 0.97 -9.25 12.36
CA LEU A 139 2.42 -9.34 12.19
C LEU A 139 2.88 -8.95 10.79
N SER A 140 1.98 -9.07 9.80
CA SER A 140 2.19 -8.61 8.42
C SER A 140 1.98 -7.11 8.26
N GLY A 141 1.34 -6.47 9.23
CA GLY A 141 1.17 -5.02 9.25
C GLY A 141 2.49 -4.34 9.64
N LYS A 142 2.69 -3.13 9.10
CA LYS A 142 3.88 -2.27 9.27
C LYS A 142 4.34 -2.03 10.71
N ASP A 143 3.48 -2.24 11.69
CA ASP A 143 3.77 -2.04 13.09
C ASP A 143 4.31 -3.31 13.77
N SER A 144 4.72 -4.33 13.03
CA SER A 144 5.62 -5.35 13.59
C SER A 144 7.01 -4.74 13.77
N LYS A 145 7.38 -4.29 14.99
CA LYS A 145 8.74 -3.73 15.26
C LYS A 145 9.79 -4.81 15.43
N GLY A 146 9.38 -6.06 15.51
CA GLY A 146 10.28 -7.20 15.57
C GLY A 146 9.57 -8.52 15.58
N GLY A 147 8.30 -8.62 15.12
CA GLY A 147 7.55 -9.86 15.09
C GLY A 147 7.46 -10.54 16.46
N SER A 148 7.15 -9.78 17.51
CA SER A 148 7.24 -10.25 18.89
C SER A 148 5.86 -10.42 19.54
N VAL A 149 5.57 -11.63 20.00
CA VAL A 149 4.29 -11.99 20.64
C VAL A 149 4.56 -12.55 22.03
N MET A 150 3.82 -12.09 23.02
CA MET A 150 3.81 -12.65 24.37
C MET A 150 2.43 -13.21 24.68
N MET A 151 2.38 -14.37 25.33
CA MET A 151 1.11 -14.97 25.74
C MET A 151 1.26 -15.82 27.00
N PRO A 152 0.22 -15.92 27.85
CA PRO A 152 0.14 -16.99 28.83
C PRO A 152 -0.18 -18.32 28.11
N LEU A 153 -0.21 -19.42 28.86
CA LEU A 153 -0.96 -20.60 28.40
C LEU A 153 -2.46 -20.26 28.40
N ILE A 154 -2.97 -19.87 27.23
CA ILE A 154 -4.38 -19.49 27.06
C ILE A 154 -5.31 -20.64 27.46
N ALA A 155 -6.47 -20.31 28.01
CA ALA A 155 -7.51 -21.25 28.46
C ALA A 155 -7.10 -22.26 29.57
N SER A 156 -5.85 -22.29 30.05
CA SER A 156 -5.43 -23.24 31.11
C SER A 156 -5.62 -22.74 32.55
N GLY A 157 -6.22 -21.54 32.72
CA GLY A 157 -6.56 -20.95 34.01
C GLY A 157 -7.99 -21.31 34.43
N ASP A 158 -8.82 -20.28 34.63
CA ASP A 158 -10.23 -20.43 35.05
C ASP A 158 -11.10 -21.23 34.05
N GLN A 159 -10.64 -21.40 32.81
CA GLN A 159 -11.29 -22.23 31.79
C GLN A 159 -10.92 -23.72 31.88
N GLY A 160 -9.93 -24.10 32.70
CA GLY A 160 -9.68 -25.47 33.13
C GLY A 160 -8.96 -26.40 32.15
N TYR A 161 -8.41 -25.90 31.04
CA TYR A 161 -7.72 -26.76 30.07
C TYR A 161 -6.34 -27.23 30.54
N SER A 162 -5.94 -28.41 30.08
CA SER A 162 -4.62 -28.96 30.37
C SER A 162 -3.52 -28.04 29.85
N LYS A 163 -2.67 -27.55 30.76
CA LYS A 163 -1.47 -26.78 30.44
C LYS A 163 -0.60 -27.50 29.40
N ALA A 164 -0.42 -28.82 29.56
CA ALA A 164 0.41 -29.64 28.68
C ALA A 164 -0.17 -29.79 27.27
N LEU A 165 -1.49 -29.85 27.15
CA LEU A 165 -2.15 -29.88 25.84
C LEU A 165 -1.98 -28.53 25.13
N MET A 166 -2.29 -27.43 25.83
CA MET A 166 -2.21 -26.08 25.27
C MET A 166 -0.79 -25.69 24.88
N SER A 167 0.20 -25.99 25.72
CA SER A 167 1.60 -25.73 25.39
C SER A 167 2.03 -26.45 24.12
N ARG A 168 1.72 -27.75 24.01
CA ARG A 168 2.06 -28.56 22.83
C ARG A 168 1.43 -28.01 21.56
N LEU A 169 0.15 -27.65 21.60
CA LEU A 169 -0.57 -27.08 20.44
C LEU A 169 0.02 -25.72 20.04
N ILE A 170 0.23 -24.82 20.99
CA ILE A 170 0.79 -23.48 20.74
C ILE A 170 2.19 -23.57 20.13
N ILE A 171 3.08 -24.36 20.73
CA ILE A 171 4.47 -24.48 20.26
C ILE A 171 4.49 -25.13 18.88
N ASN A 172 3.72 -26.21 18.66
CA ASN A 172 3.67 -26.86 17.36
C ASN A 172 3.13 -25.90 16.28
N SER A 173 2.00 -25.22 16.51
CA SER A 173 1.45 -24.24 15.56
C SER A 173 2.43 -23.10 15.29
N ALA A 174 3.10 -22.56 16.31
CA ALA A 174 4.13 -21.53 16.12
C ALA A 174 5.24 -21.99 15.18
N ILE A 175 5.79 -23.20 15.42
CA ILE A 175 6.85 -23.79 14.60
C ILE A 175 6.39 -23.91 13.14
N GLN A 176 5.18 -24.41 12.90
CA GLN A 176 4.67 -24.63 11.54
C GLN A 176 4.41 -23.31 10.81
N TRP A 177 3.75 -22.34 11.44
CA TRP A 177 3.49 -21.03 10.84
C TRP A 177 4.78 -20.25 10.55
N ILE A 178 5.74 -20.24 11.47
CA ILE A 178 7.06 -19.60 11.26
C ILE A 178 7.76 -20.23 10.04
N LYS A 179 7.78 -21.56 9.93
CA LYS A 179 8.40 -22.27 8.81
C LYS A 179 7.72 -22.03 7.47
N THR A 180 6.43 -21.72 7.51
CA THR A 180 5.62 -21.43 6.34
C THR A 180 5.88 -20.02 5.82
N GLY A 181 6.23 -19.07 6.70
CA GLY A 181 6.56 -17.70 6.34
C GLY A 181 5.91 -16.63 7.21
N LEU A 182 5.29 -17.01 8.34
CA LEU A 182 4.79 -16.05 9.32
C LEU A 182 5.95 -15.22 9.88
N GLU A 183 5.79 -13.89 9.91
CA GLU A 183 6.80 -12.92 10.37
C GLU A 183 6.88 -12.82 11.91
N LEU A 184 6.81 -13.96 12.59
CA LEU A 184 6.97 -14.10 14.03
C LEU A 184 8.44 -14.40 14.36
N LYS A 185 9.17 -13.40 14.85
CA LYS A 185 10.59 -13.55 15.26
C LYS A 185 10.73 -14.01 16.70
N THR A 186 9.83 -13.61 17.59
CA THR A 186 9.89 -14.03 18.99
C THR A 186 8.51 -14.35 19.53
N LEU A 187 8.30 -15.58 19.99
CA LEU A 187 7.12 -15.97 20.77
C LEU A 187 7.52 -16.24 22.22
N LYS A 188 7.06 -15.42 23.17
CA LYS A 188 7.26 -15.61 24.61
C LYS A 188 6.03 -16.26 25.22
N ILE A 189 6.14 -17.53 25.62
CA ILE A 189 5.09 -18.25 26.35
C ILE A 189 5.40 -18.14 27.84
N VAL A 190 4.53 -17.48 28.61
CA VAL A 190 4.81 -17.13 30.01
C VAL A 190 4.02 -18.00 30.99
N LEU A 191 4.74 -18.68 31.88
CA LEU A 191 4.18 -19.34 33.06
C LEU A 191 4.23 -18.37 34.24
N PHE A 192 3.06 -18.09 34.83
CA PHE A 192 2.99 -17.16 35.95
C PHE A 192 3.74 -17.71 37.18
N SER A 193 4.66 -16.93 37.73
CA SER A 193 5.28 -17.20 39.03
C SER A 193 5.62 -15.90 39.76
N ARG A 194 5.36 -15.87 41.07
CA ARG A 194 5.82 -14.78 41.96
C ARG A 194 7.31 -14.89 42.29
N ASN A 195 7.90 -16.08 42.15
CA ASN A 195 9.31 -16.35 42.37
C ASN A 195 9.90 -17.01 41.10
N PRO A 196 10.32 -16.23 40.09
CA PRO A 196 10.70 -16.77 38.80
C PRO A 196 12.01 -17.59 38.82
N THR A 197 12.84 -17.44 39.86
CA THR A 197 14.08 -18.20 40.03
C THR A 197 13.88 -19.61 40.57
N GLU A 198 12.68 -19.93 41.09
CA GLU A 198 12.33 -21.24 41.62
C GLU A 198 11.07 -21.74 40.88
N PRO A 199 11.23 -22.44 39.75
CA PRO A 199 10.10 -22.93 38.96
C PRO A 199 9.26 -23.93 39.75
N ASP A 200 7.93 -23.81 39.63
CA ASP A 200 7.00 -24.78 40.23
C ASP A 200 7.19 -26.16 39.59
N LYS A 201 7.48 -27.17 40.42
CA LYS A 201 7.65 -28.57 40.01
C LYS A 201 6.43 -29.14 39.29
N SER A 202 5.23 -28.55 39.48
CA SER A 202 4.04 -28.95 38.72
C SER A 202 4.16 -28.70 37.21
N ASN A 203 5.12 -27.88 36.77
CA ASN A 203 5.38 -27.58 35.37
C ASN A 203 6.41 -28.53 34.72
N GLU A 204 6.98 -29.50 35.45
CA GLU A 204 7.97 -30.44 34.89
C GLU A 204 7.52 -31.12 33.57
N PRO A 205 6.26 -31.60 33.44
CA PRO A 205 5.79 -32.19 32.19
C PRO A 205 5.78 -31.20 31.00
N LEU A 206 5.63 -29.89 31.28
CA LEU A 206 5.72 -28.84 30.26
C LEU A 206 7.15 -28.66 29.79
N PHE A 207 8.11 -28.66 30.73
CA PHE A 207 9.54 -28.54 30.44
C PHE A 207 10.01 -29.72 29.59
N GLU A 208 9.62 -30.95 29.96
CA GLU A 208 9.91 -32.15 29.14
C GLU A 208 9.30 -32.06 27.74
N SER A 209 8.05 -31.58 27.63
CA SER A 209 7.39 -31.42 26.32
C SER A 209 8.08 -30.36 25.47
N PHE A 210 8.53 -29.26 26.08
CA PHE A 210 9.27 -28.20 25.39
C PHE A 210 10.61 -28.72 24.88
N GLN A 211 11.36 -29.44 25.72
CA GLN A 211 12.63 -30.07 25.35
C GLN A 211 12.46 -31.07 24.21
N LYS A 212 11.41 -31.92 24.23
CA LYS A 212 11.13 -32.85 23.11
C LYS A 212 10.90 -32.13 21.78
N LEU A 213 10.15 -31.04 21.79
CA LEU A 213 9.92 -30.22 20.58
C LEU A 213 11.20 -29.50 20.13
N LYS A 214 12.01 -29.02 21.07
CA LYS A 214 13.33 -28.46 20.82
C LYS A 214 14.27 -29.46 20.16
N ASP A 215 14.36 -30.68 20.67
CA ASP A 215 15.20 -31.74 20.11
C ASP A 215 14.71 -32.17 18.71
N THR A 216 13.39 -32.10 18.49
CA THR A 216 12.78 -32.42 17.19
C THR A 216 13.11 -31.37 16.14
N TYR A 217 12.95 -30.08 16.48
CA TYR A 217 12.89 -28.98 15.50
C TYR A 217 13.99 -27.91 15.60
N GLY A 218 14.73 -27.81 16.70
CA GLY A 218 15.73 -26.76 16.96
C GLY A 218 16.93 -26.86 16.01
N ASP A 219 17.30 -25.73 15.39
CA ASP A 219 18.44 -25.50 14.47
C ASP A 219 18.75 -26.58 13.41
N LYS A 220 17.77 -27.43 13.10
CA LYS A 220 17.82 -28.30 11.93
C LYS A 220 17.34 -27.50 10.72
N GLU A 221 18.24 -27.28 9.77
CA GLU A 221 17.91 -26.69 8.47
C GLU A 221 16.86 -27.59 7.79
N LEU A 222 15.63 -27.09 7.68
CA LEU A 222 14.53 -27.83 7.06
C LEU A 222 14.44 -27.45 5.59
N THR A 223 15.44 -27.87 4.83
CA THR A 223 15.35 -27.94 3.38
C THR A 223 14.66 -29.24 3.01
N SER A 224 13.32 -29.22 2.94
CA SER A 224 12.63 -30.17 2.06
C SER A 224 12.44 -29.46 0.73
N GLU A 225 13.29 -29.76 -0.25
CA GLU A 225 12.89 -29.65 -1.65
C GLU A 225 11.73 -30.62 -1.82
N GLN A 226 10.51 -30.08 -1.79
CA GLN A 226 9.32 -30.89 -2.03
C GLN A 226 9.11 -30.98 -3.52
N GLU A 227 8.95 -32.21 -4.01
CA GLU A 227 8.57 -32.47 -5.40
C GLU A 227 7.22 -31.79 -5.69
N ILE A 228 7.17 -30.94 -6.71
CA ILE A 228 5.95 -30.29 -7.18
C ILE A 228 5.05 -31.37 -7.81
N ILE A 229 3.89 -31.61 -7.21
CA ILE A 229 2.93 -32.65 -7.66
C ILE A 229 1.86 -32.04 -8.56
N TYR A 230 1.43 -30.83 -8.23
CA TYR A 230 0.45 -30.04 -8.98
C TYR A 230 1.10 -28.73 -9.41
N ASP A 231 0.68 -28.19 -10.54
CA ASP A 231 1.15 -26.88 -10.98
C ASP A 231 0.38 -25.76 -10.26
N VAL A 232 -0.91 -25.97 -10.02
CA VAL A 232 -1.82 -24.97 -9.43
C VAL A 232 -2.65 -25.58 -8.30
N TYR A 233 -2.69 -24.89 -7.16
CA TYR A 233 -3.69 -25.03 -6.11
C TYR A 233 -4.83 -24.03 -6.35
N MET A 234 -6.07 -24.48 -6.39
CA MET A 234 -7.24 -23.61 -6.49
C MET A 234 -7.90 -23.47 -5.11
N SER A 235 -7.89 -22.24 -4.57
CA SER A 235 -8.57 -21.85 -3.35
C SER A 235 -9.87 -21.14 -3.71
N HIS A 236 -11.01 -21.71 -3.34
CA HIS A 236 -12.34 -21.19 -3.68
C HIS A 236 -13.35 -21.51 -2.57
N SER A 237 -14.41 -20.70 -2.49
CA SER A 237 -15.55 -21.01 -1.63
C SER A 237 -16.42 -22.11 -2.27
N PRO A 238 -17.20 -22.88 -1.50
CA PRO A 238 -18.10 -23.89 -2.06
C PRO A 238 -19.09 -23.31 -3.09
N LYS A 239 -19.51 -22.05 -2.91
CA LYS A 239 -20.41 -21.35 -3.85
C LYS A 239 -19.74 -20.97 -5.17
N ASP A 240 -18.41 -20.96 -5.22
CA ASP A 240 -17.62 -20.62 -6.40
C ASP A 240 -16.95 -21.86 -7.04
N HIS A 241 -17.32 -23.07 -6.59
CA HIS A 241 -16.71 -24.31 -7.06
C HIS A 241 -16.88 -24.54 -8.57
N GLU A 242 -18.02 -24.19 -9.15
CA GLU A 242 -18.24 -24.30 -10.59
C GLU A 242 -17.25 -23.40 -11.38
N THR A 243 -17.00 -22.18 -10.89
CA THR A 243 -16.01 -21.27 -11.48
C THR A 243 -14.60 -21.86 -11.38
N ALA A 244 -14.24 -22.45 -10.23
CA ALA A 244 -12.97 -23.15 -10.03
C ALA A 244 -12.77 -24.34 -10.99
N VAL A 245 -13.83 -25.15 -11.20
CA VAL A 245 -13.81 -26.28 -12.15
C VAL A 245 -13.61 -25.78 -13.59
N ASN A 246 -14.28 -24.70 -13.98
CA ASN A 246 -14.13 -24.12 -15.31
C ASN A 246 -12.70 -23.65 -15.57
N ILE A 247 -12.08 -22.95 -14.60
CA ILE A 247 -10.68 -22.54 -14.67
C ILE A 247 -9.75 -23.75 -14.76
N ALA A 248 -9.97 -24.76 -13.92
CA ALA A 248 -9.15 -25.98 -13.93
C ALA A 248 -9.23 -26.71 -15.27
N ASN A 249 -10.42 -26.83 -15.86
CA ASN A 249 -10.61 -27.45 -17.17
C ASN A 249 -9.90 -26.67 -18.28
N PHE A 250 -9.96 -25.34 -18.24
CA PHE A 250 -9.26 -24.47 -19.16
C PHE A 250 -7.74 -24.67 -19.08
N LEU A 251 -7.15 -24.56 -17.88
CA LEU A 251 -5.71 -24.75 -17.65
C LEU A 251 -5.23 -26.14 -18.09
N ARG A 252 -6.03 -27.19 -17.85
CA ARG A 252 -5.74 -28.56 -18.28
C ARG A 252 -5.77 -28.71 -19.81
N THR A 253 -6.75 -28.10 -20.46
CA THR A 253 -6.95 -28.24 -21.91
C THR A 253 -5.90 -27.49 -22.71
N GLU A 254 -5.62 -26.24 -22.32
CA GLU A 254 -4.69 -25.37 -23.04
C GLU A 254 -3.23 -25.81 -22.88
N ARG A 255 -2.79 -26.14 -21.65
CA ARG A 255 -1.35 -26.32 -21.34
C ARG A 255 -1.01 -27.57 -20.54
N LYS A 256 -1.95 -28.52 -20.38
CA LYS A 256 -1.77 -29.75 -19.57
C LYS A 256 -1.37 -29.49 -18.12
N ILE A 257 -1.78 -28.35 -17.57
CA ILE A 257 -1.49 -27.93 -16.20
C ILE A 257 -2.27 -28.81 -15.22
N LYS A 258 -1.57 -29.37 -14.24
CA LYS A 258 -2.14 -30.16 -13.15
C LYS A 258 -2.71 -29.23 -12.08
N VAL A 259 -4.03 -29.17 -12.00
CA VAL A 259 -4.74 -28.33 -11.03
C VAL A 259 -5.36 -29.21 -9.93
N PHE A 260 -5.06 -28.88 -8.67
CA PHE A 260 -5.82 -29.32 -7.51
C PHE A 260 -6.96 -28.32 -7.25
N HIS A 261 -8.22 -28.75 -7.30
CA HIS A 261 -9.39 -27.86 -7.16
C HIS A 261 -10.48 -28.40 -6.24
N ASP A 262 -10.15 -29.41 -5.43
CA ASP A 262 -11.10 -29.94 -4.48
C ASP A 262 -11.18 -28.99 -3.28
N PHE A 263 -12.40 -28.74 -2.81
CA PHE A 263 -12.58 -27.93 -1.61
C PHE A 263 -12.09 -28.70 -0.38
N GLN A 264 -11.23 -28.08 0.41
CA GLN A 264 -10.73 -28.65 1.66
C GLN A 264 -11.39 -27.94 2.85
N GLU A 265 -12.03 -28.72 3.73
CA GLU A 265 -12.53 -28.23 5.02
C GLU A 265 -11.40 -28.15 6.06
N LEU A 266 -11.59 -27.33 7.09
CA LEU A 266 -10.70 -27.29 8.23
C LEU A 266 -10.91 -28.54 9.09
N ASN A 267 -9.82 -29.19 9.50
CA ASN A 267 -9.86 -30.18 10.54
C ASN A 267 -9.95 -29.49 11.92
N ASP A 268 -11.12 -29.58 12.55
CA ASP A 268 -11.39 -29.01 13.87
C ASP A 268 -10.55 -29.68 14.99
N ASP A 269 -9.94 -30.83 14.74
CA ASP A 269 -9.04 -31.51 15.68
C ASP A 269 -7.57 -31.07 15.56
N ASP A 270 -7.24 -30.25 14.56
CA ASP A 270 -5.88 -29.77 14.31
C ASP A 270 -5.74 -28.25 14.43
N SER A 271 -4.67 -27.79 15.08
CA SER A 271 -4.33 -26.36 15.20
C SER A 271 -3.47 -25.84 14.04
N TRP A 272 -3.05 -26.74 13.17
CA TRP A 272 -2.30 -26.49 11.95
C TRP A 272 -2.82 -27.43 10.87
N GLN A 273 -3.32 -26.86 9.77
CA GLN A 273 -3.98 -27.63 8.72
C GLN A 273 -2.94 -28.28 7.80
N LYS A 274 -2.31 -29.35 8.30
CA LYS A 274 -1.19 -30.02 7.64
C LYS A 274 -1.56 -30.53 6.24
N GLU A 275 -2.76 -31.09 6.07
CA GLU A 275 -3.19 -31.62 4.77
C GLU A 275 -3.34 -30.53 3.70
N ILE A 276 -3.90 -29.37 4.08
CA ILE A 276 -4.01 -28.20 3.19
C ILE A 276 -2.60 -27.74 2.81
N PHE A 277 -1.73 -27.57 3.81
CA PHE A 277 -0.35 -27.15 3.59
C PHE A 277 0.43 -28.12 2.72
N ASP A 278 0.40 -29.43 3.00
CA ASP A 278 1.19 -30.45 2.29
C ASP A 278 0.81 -30.57 0.81
N ILE A 279 -0.43 -30.21 0.43
CA ILE A 279 -0.84 -30.12 -0.97
C ILE A 279 -0.38 -28.79 -1.55
N MET A 280 -0.69 -27.68 -0.88
CA MET A 280 -0.36 -26.33 -1.35
C MET A 280 1.15 -26.10 -1.53
N SER A 281 1.98 -26.67 -0.64
CA SER A 281 3.44 -26.57 -0.71
C SER A 281 4.04 -27.38 -1.86
N LYS A 282 3.27 -28.29 -2.46
CA LYS A 282 3.62 -29.06 -3.67
C LYS A 282 2.97 -28.47 -4.91
N CYS A 283 2.50 -27.23 -4.84
CA CYS A 283 2.01 -26.43 -5.94
C CYS A 283 2.98 -25.31 -6.28
N ALA A 284 3.15 -25.02 -7.57
CA ALA A 284 3.95 -23.88 -8.01
C ALA A 284 3.18 -22.55 -7.85
N ARG A 285 1.86 -22.57 -8.02
CA ARG A 285 0.96 -21.41 -7.90
C ARG A 285 -0.26 -21.73 -7.05
N VAL A 286 -0.83 -20.71 -6.44
CA VAL A 286 -2.11 -20.74 -5.70
C VAL A 286 -3.03 -19.67 -6.29
N ILE A 287 -4.13 -20.08 -6.91
CA ILE A 287 -5.17 -19.16 -7.37
C ILE A 287 -6.22 -19.03 -6.26
N ALA A 288 -6.49 -17.80 -5.81
CA ALA A 288 -7.52 -17.53 -4.80
C ALA A 288 -8.72 -16.80 -5.42
N LEU A 289 -9.89 -17.42 -5.45
CA LEU A 289 -11.11 -16.86 -6.04
C LEU A 289 -11.81 -15.91 -5.07
N LEU A 290 -11.44 -14.63 -5.08
CA LEU A 290 -11.96 -13.63 -4.17
C LEU A 290 -13.41 -13.27 -4.52
N SER A 291 -14.30 -13.47 -3.55
CA SER A 291 -15.75 -13.21 -3.63
C SER A 291 -16.30 -12.94 -2.21
N PRO A 292 -17.53 -12.42 -2.07
CA PRO A 292 -18.16 -12.30 -0.75
C PRO A 292 -18.19 -13.62 0.03
N SER A 293 -18.51 -14.73 -0.63
CA SER A 293 -18.53 -16.05 -0.01
C SER A 293 -17.15 -16.60 0.33
N TYR A 294 -16.10 -16.17 -0.37
CA TYR A 294 -14.72 -16.48 0.00
C TYR A 294 -14.37 -15.87 1.37
N LEU A 295 -14.71 -14.59 1.58
CA LEU A 295 -14.45 -13.91 2.85
C LEU A 295 -15.32 -14.43 4.02
N GLU A 296 -16.49 -14.98 3.72
CA GLU A 296 -17.36 -15.63 4.70
C GLU A 296 -16.89 -17.04 5.10
N THR A 297 -15.98 -17.66 4.33
CA THR A 297 -15.58 -19.06 4.52
C THR A 297 -14.25 -19.15 5.27
N GLU A 298 -14.25 -19.70 6.49
CA GLU A 298 -13.04 -19.80 7.32
C GLU A 298 -11.87 -20.55 6.64
N SER A 299 -12.16 -21.65 5.93
CA SER A 299 -11.15 -22.44 5.23
C SER A 299 -10.48 -21.65 4.10
N CYS A 300 -11.25 -20.83 3.39
CA CYS A 300 -10.72 -19.98 2.31
C CYS A 300 -9.73 -18.95 2.86
N ILE A 301 -10.05 -18.30 3.97
CA ILE A 301 -9.12 -17.36 4.60
C ILE A 301 -7.87 -18.07 5.12
N GLU A 302 -7.99 -19.28 5.70
CA GLU A 302 -6.83 -20.10 6.11
C GLU A 302 -5.92 -20.38 4.89
N GLN A 303 -6.51 -20.84 3.78
CA GLN A 303 -5.80 -21.12 2.54
C GLN A 303 -5.11 -19.85 1.99
N TYR A 304 -5.80 -18.71 1.96
CA TYR A 304 -5.22 -17.44 1.52
C TYR A 304 -4.01 -17.05 2.37
N ASN A 305 -4.17 -17.16 3.69
CA ASN A 305 -3.15 -16.80 4.66
C ASN A 305 -1.92 -17.73 4.58
N MET A 306 -2.13 -19.03 4.38
CA MET A 306 -1.06 -19.99 4.09
C MET A 306 -0.34 -19.62 2.79
N ALA A 307 -1.09 -19.36 1.71
CA ALA A 307 -0.55 -18.99 0.42
C ALA A 307 0.26 -17.70 0.49
N LEU A 308 -0.20 -16.70 1.26
CA LEU A 308 0.51 -15.45 1.51
C LEU A 308 1.84 -15.69 2.24
N CYS A 309 1.84 -16.56 3.27
CA CYS A 309 3.06 -16.92 3.98
C CYS A 309 4.06 -17.65 3.07
N ILE A 310 3.58 -18.64 2.28
CA ILE A 310 4.41 -19.35 1.29
C ILE A 310 4.99 -18.36 0.27
N ASN A 311 4.17 -17.44 -0.22
CA ASN A 311 4.56 -16.41 -1.20
C ASN A 311 5.69 -15.50 -0.70
N ARG A 312 5.76 -15.23 0.62
CA ARG A 312 6.87 -14.46 1.22
C ARG A 312 8.17 -15.24 1.28
N ARG A 313 8.09 -16.56 1.43
CA ARG A 313 9.25 -17.45 1.52
C ARG A 313 9.82 -17.78 0.15
N SER A 314 8.97 -17.90 -0.87
CA SER A 314 9.37 -18.27 -2.23
C SER A 314 10.09 -17.14 -2.97
N ARG A 315 11.06 -17.48 -3.83
CA ARG A 315 11.70 -16.51 -4.74
C ARG A 315 10.80 -16.10 -5.91
N GLY A 316 9.67 -16.78 -6.12
CA GLY A 316 8.66 -16.47 -7.13
C GLY A 316 7.32 -16.13 -6.50
N THR A 317 6.38 -15.63 -7.32
CA THR A 317 5.01 -15.34 -6.87
C THR A 317 4.17 -16.60 -6.88
N VAL A 318 3.82 -17.08 -5.70
CA VAL A 318 2.98 -18.25 -5.48
C VAL A 318 1.51 -17.84 -5.49
N LEU A 319 1.13 -16.77 -4.80
CA LEU A 319 -0.27 -16.36 -4.65
C LEU A 319 -0.74 -15.50 -5.83
N ALA A 320 -1.81 -15.91 -6.52
CA ALA A 320 -2.41 -15.24 -7.67
C ALA A 320 -3.92 -15.06 -7.47
N PRO A 321 -4.38 -14.03 -6.72
CA PRO A 321 -5.80 -13.87 -6.46
C PRO A 321 -6.57 -13.43 -7.72
N PHE A 322 -7.73 -14.05 -7.96
CA PHE A 322 -8.69 -13.66 -9.00
C PHE A 322 -9.90 -13.05 -8.31
N TYR A 323 -10.15 -11.77 -8.54
CA TYR A 323 -11.31 -11.08 -8.01
C TYR A 323 -12.52 -11.35 -8.90
N ILE A 324 -13.40 -12.26 -8.50
CA ILE A 324 -14.45 -12.78 -9.39
C ILE A 324 -15.83 -12.17 -9.12
N THR A 325 -16.11 -11.68 -7.91
CA THR A 325 -17.40 -11.04 -7.58
C THR A 325 -17.17 -9.82 -6.69
N SER A 326 -17.80 -8.67 -6.98
CA SER A 326 -17.67 -7.46 -6.17
C SER A 326 -17.99 -7.69 -4.68
N MET A 327 -17.12 -7.20 -3.81
CA MET A 327 -17.22 -7.29 -2.36
C MET A 327 -17.49 -5.90 -1.75
N VAL A 328 -18.29 -5.87 -0.68
CA VAL A 328 -18.58 -4.64 0.08
C VAL A 328 -17.35 -4.15 0.85
N TYR A 329 -16.48 -5.08 1.23
CA TYR A 329 -15.26 -4.83 1.98
C TYR A 329 -14.20 -5.88 1.60
N MET A 330 -12.97 -5.44 1.35
CA MET A 330 -11.80 -6.29 1.16
C MET A 330 -10.81 -5.97 2.29
N PRO A 331 -10.37 -6.97 3.10
CA PRO A 331 -9.38 -6.73 4.15
C PRO A 331 -8.13 -6.05 3.60
N THR A 332 -7.61 -5.05 4.31
CA THR A 332 -6.53 -4.20 3.78
C THR A 332 -5.27 -4.99 3.39
N TYR A 333 -4.90 -6.01 4.15
CA TYR A 333 -3.74 -6.84 3.81
C TYR A 333 -3.94 -7.66 2.52
N MET A 334 -5.19 -7.91 2.12
CA MET A 334 -5.52 -8.53 0.83
C MET A 334 -5.55 -7.49 -0.30
N SER A 335 -5.96 -6.24 -0.03
CA SER A 335 -5.99 -5.18 -1.05
C SER A 335 -4.61 -4.66 -1.45
N LEU A 336 -3.61 -4.85 -0.59
CA LEU A 336 -2.20 -4.57 -0.90
C LEU A 336 -1.57 -5.62 -1.85
N ILE A 337 -2.27 -6.73 -2.09
CA ILE A 337 -1.82 -7.80 -2.97
C ILE A 337 -2.45 -7.62 -4.36
N GLN A 338 -1.61 -7.55 -5.40
CA GLN A 338 -2.08 -7.51 -6.78
C GLN A 338 -2.99 -8.72 -7.10
N TYR A 339 -4.13 -8.47 -7.73
CA TYR A 339 -5.10 -9.48 -8.16
C TYR A 339 -5.44 -9.31 -9.65
N GLU A 340 -5.95 -10.38 -10.27
CA GLU A 340 -6.58 -10.33 -11.59
C GLU A 340 -8.07 -10.00 -11.40
N ASP A 341 -8.58 -8.94 -12.05
CA ASP A 341 -10.00 -8.60 -11.93
C ASP A 341 -10.82 -9.33 -12.98
N CYS A 342 -11.68 -10.22 -12.51
CA CYS A 342 -12.52 -11.10 -13.31
C CYS A 342 -14.01 -10.81 -13.07
N ARG A 343 -14.37 -9.64 -12.51
CA ARG A 343 -15.75 -9.37 -12.09
C ARG A 343 -16.67 -8.95 -13.24
N PRO A 344 -17.98 -9.27 -13.13
CA PRO A 344 -18.56 -10.29 -12.27
C PRO A 344 -18.52 -11.66 -12.99
N LYS A 345 -17.57 -12.52 -12.63
CA LYS A 345 -17.33 -13.84 -13.24
C LYS A 345 -17.26 -13.81 -14.76
N ASP A 346 -16.60 -12.79 -15.31
CA ASP A 346 -16.42 -12.62 -16.75
C ASP A 346 -15.58 -13.77 -17.32
N THR A 347 -16.14 -14.49 -18.30
CA THR A 347 -15.51 -15.71 -18.81
C THR A 347 -14.23 -15.43 -19.58
N GLU A 348 -14.15 -14.32 -20.32
CA GLU A 348 -12.95 -13.98 -21.10
C GLU A 348 -11.86 -13.46 -20.18
N LYS A 349 -12.20 -12.60 -19.20
CA LYS A 349 -11.22 -12.15 -18.18
C LYS A 349 -10.67 -13.32 -17.37
N ILE A 350 -11.51 -14.31 -17.03
CA ILE A 350 -11.08 -15.51 -16.32
C ILE A 350 -10.10 -16.34 -17.17
N LYS A 351 -10.36 -16.48 -18.48
CA LYS A 351 -9.45 -17.19 -19.39
C LYS A 351 -8.11 -16.46 -19.53
N GLU A 352 -8.14 -15.14 -19.67
CA GLU A 352 -6.94 -14.29 -19.74
C GLU A 352 -6.09 -14.41 -18.46
N ALA A 353 -6.72 -14.25 -17.29
CA ALA A 353 -6.07 -14.44 -16.00
C ALA A 353 -5.48 -15.86 -15.85
N SER A 354 -6.19 -16.87 -16.35
CA SER A 354 -5.70 -18.25 -16.36
C SER A 354 -4.51 -18.44 -17.30
N HIS A 355 -4.50 -17.78 -18.47
CA HIS A 355 -3.33 -17.76 -19.35
C HIS A 355 -2.12 -17.07 -18.70
N HIS A 356 -2.31 -16.00 -17.94
CA HIS A 356 -1.22 -15.36 -17.19
C HIS A 356 -0.58 -16.32 -16.19
N VAL A 357 -1.40 -17.04 -15.42
CA VAL A 357 -0.90 -18.08 -14.50
C VAL A 357 -0.17 -19.18 -15.27
N ALA A 358 -0.73 -19.66 -16.38
CA ALA A 358 -0.12 -20.69 -17.22
C ALA A 358 1.27 -20.27 -17.76
N ASN A 359 1.39 -19.06 -18.29
CA ASN A 359 2.67 -18.51 -18.77
C ASN A 359 3.70 -18.40 -17.65
N SER A 360 3.26 -18.01 -16.44
CA SER A 360 4.17 -17.85 -15.29
C SER A 360 4.82 -19.16 -14.83
N LEU A 361 4.26 -20.31 -15.21
CA LEU A 361 4.81 -21.64 -14.91
C LEU A 361 5.91 -22.07 -15.89
N GLU A 362 6.05 -21.42 -17.06
CA GLU A 362 6.98 -21.82 -18.11
C GLU A 362 8.36 -21.14 -18.04
N MET A 363 8.55 -20.10 -17.21
CA MET A 363 9.84 -19.43 -17.11
C MET A 363 10.89 -20.35 -16.44
N PRO A 364 12.08 -20.56 -17.06
CA PRO A 364 13.08 -21.47 -16.52
C PRO A 364 13.57 -21.03 -15.13
N GLN A 365 13.53 -21.95 -14.16
CA GLN A 365 14.24 -21.84 -12.89
C GLN A 365 15.76 -22.03 -13.09
N GLU A 366 16.44 -21.21 -13.90
CA GLU A 366 17.89 -21.32 -14.11
C GLU A 366 18.75 -20.62 -13.03
N ASP A 367 18.16 -19.75 -12.19
CA ASP A 367 18.90 -19.05 -11.12
C ASP A 367 19.01 -19.84 -9.78
N ALA A 368 18.65 -21.12 -9.77
CA ALA A 368 18.64 -21.93 -8.54
C ALA A 368 19.98 -22.64 -8.21
N LEU A 369 20.95 -22.65 -9.12
CA LEU A 369 22.15 -23.51 -9.01
C LEU A 369 23.48 -22.82 -8.64
N SER A 370 23.51 -21.52 -8.38
CA SER A 370 24.70 -20.86 -7.81
C SER A 370 24.59 -20.74 -6.28
N GLY A 371 24.84 -21.86 -5.60
CA GLY A 371 25.04 -21.91 -4.15
C GLY A 371 26.34 -21.20 -3.76
N VAL A 372 26.29 -19.87 -3.61
CA VAL A 372 27.27 -19.10 -2.83
C VAL A 372 26.53 -18.16 -1.90
N THR A 373 26.81 -18.32 -0.61
CA THR A 373 26.30 -17.52 0.50
C THR A 373 26.91 -16.12 0.44
N GLU A 374 26.29 -15.20 -0.31
CA GLU A 374 26.60 -13.78 -0.21
C GLU A 374 25.52 -13.04 0.59
N THR A 375 26.00 -12.35 1.62
CA THR A 375 25.26 -11.39 2.44
C THR A 375 24.80 -10.26 1.52
N LYS A 376 23.55 -10.30 1.05
CA LYS A 376 23.01 -9.24 0.19
C LYS A 376 22.84 -7.94 0.97
N THR A 377 23.83 -7.06 0.83
CA THR A 377 23.59 -5.62 0.61
C THR A 377 22.48 -5.44 -0.41
N ILE A 378 21.58 -4.48 -0.17
CA ILE A 378 20.50 -4.07 -1.08
C ILE A 378 21.10 -3.86 -2.47
N GLU A 379 20.88 -4.80 -3.39
CA GLU A 379 21.17 -4.58 -4.81
C GLU A 379 20.21 -3.48 -5.29
N THR A 380 20.76 -2.31 -5.60
CA THR A 380 20.04 -1.28 -6.32
C THR A 380 19.58 -1.85 -7.66
N LEU A 381 18.28 -2.13 -7.78
CA LEU A 381 17.62 -2.38 -9.07
C LEU A 381 18.06 -1.25 -10.03
N SER A 382 18.63 -1.62 -11.17
CA SER A 382 19.08 -0.68 -12.21
C SER A 382 18.69 -1.26 -13.56
N TYR A 383 17.99 -0.47 -14.36
CA TYR A 383 17.49 -0.82 -15.69
C TYR A 383 18.10 0.11 -16.74
N ASP A 384 18.30 -0.40 -17.94
CA ASP A 384 18.76 0.40 -19.07
C ASP A 384 17.59 1.04 -19.81
N VAL A 385 16.49 0.30 -19.99
CA VAL A 385 15.30 0.75 -20.72
C VAL A 385 14.03 0.38 -19.97
N PHE A 386 13.11 1.33 -19.84
CA PHE A 386 11.72 1.13 -19.45
C PHE A 386 10.82 1.22 -20.69
N ILE A 387 9.94 0.26 -20.93
CA ILE A 387 8.96 0.28 -22.02
C ILE A 387 7.58 0.51 -21.41
N SER A 388 7.06 1.72 -21.61
CA SER A 388 5.72 2.15 -21.22
C SER A 388 4.77 1.98 -22.41
N TYR A 389 3.71 1.21 -22.25
CA TYR A 389 2.74 0.95 -23.31
C TYR A 389 1.39 0.55 -22.69
N SER A 390 0.28 0.71 -23.43
CA SER A 390 -1.00 0.13 -23.01
C SER A 390 -1.02 -1.36 -23.35
N HIS A 391 -1.58 -2.20 -22.48
CA HIS A 391 -1.67 -3.65 -22.72
C HIS A 391 -2.34 -4.01 -24.06
N GLN A 392 -3.23 -3.15 -24.58
CA GLN A 392 -3.85 -3.32 -25.90
C GLN A 392 -2.84 -3.23 -27.05
N ASN A 393 -1.67 -2.62 -26.83
CA ASN A 393 -0.60 -2.46 -27.82
C ASN A 393 0.59 -3.39 -27.55
N LYS A 394 0.36 -4.54 -26.91
CA LYS A 394 1.40 -5.53 -26.58
C LYS A 394 2.24 -5.97 -27.78
N GLU A 395 1.64 -6.14 -28.94
CA GLU A 395 2.38 -6.52 -30.15
C GLU A 395 3.46 -5.49 -30.52
N HIS A 396 3.18 -4.19 -30.38
CA HIS A 396 4.15 -3.13 -30.62
C HIS A 396 5.27 -3.15 -29.56
N ALA A 397 4.93 -3.41 -28.30
CA ALA A 397 5.90 -3.53 -27.21
C ALA A 397 6.82 -4.74 -27.37
N ASP A 398 6.28 -5.89 -27.79
CA ASP A 398 7.03 -7.11 -28.05
C ASP A 398 7.99 -6.91 -29.25
N LYS A 399 7.58 -6.19 -30.30
CA LYS A 399 8.47 -5.79 -31.40
C LYS A 399 9.64 -4.91 -30.93
N VAL A 400 9.37 -3.91 -30.10
CA VAL A 400 10.41 -3.04 -29.51
C VAL A 400 11.38 -3.88 -28.68
N LEU A 401 10.86 -4.76 -27.83
CA LEU A 401 11.64 -5.65 -26.98
C LEU A 401 12.55 -6.58 -27.80
N GLN A 402 12.00 -7.25 -28.81
CA GLN A 402 12.76 -8.14 -29.70
C GLN A 402 13.86 -7.36 -30.44
N THR A 403 13.54 -6.16 -30.92
CA THR A 403 14.50 -5.30 -31.61
C THR A 403 15.66 -4.92 -30.68
N LEU A 404 15.36 -4.44 -29.46
CA LEU A 404 16.40 -4.09 -28.48
C LEU A 404 17.27 -5.30 -28.11
N ARG A 405 16.66 -6.47 -27.84
CA ARG A 405 17.39 -7.71 -27.51
C ARG A 405 18.26 -8.21 -28.66
N SER A 406 17.84 -8.01 -29.92
CA SER A 406 18.67 -8.37 -31.07
C SER A 406 19.88 -7.46 -31.27
N LEU A 407 19.81 -6.21 -30.80
CA LEU A 407 20.92 -5.26 -30.81
C LEU A 407 21.89 -5.48 -29.65
N ASP A 408 21.36 -5.86 -28.49
CA ASP A 408 22.16 -6.16 -27.30
C ASP A 408 21.39 -7.05 -26.31
N LEU A 409 21.92 -8.26 -26.08
CA LEU A 409 21.35 -9.26 -25.18
C LEU A 409 21.55 -8.92 -23.69
N GLU A 410 22.49 -8.04 -23.35
CA GLU A 410 22.82 -7.70 -21.95
C GLU A 410 21.97 -6.53 -21.41
N LEU A 411 21.12 -5.90 -22.24
CA LEU A 411 20.28 -4.80 -21.80
C LEU A 411 19.28 -5.25 -20.73
N LYS A 412 19.30 -4.54 -19.59
CA LYS A 412 18.30 -4.71 -18.54
C LYS A 412 17.05 -3.91 -18.90
N ILE A 413 16.13 -4.56 -19.60
CA ILE A 413 14.87 -3.94 -20.05
C ILE A 413 13.76 -4.26 -19.06
N PHE A 414 13.15 -3.21 -18.50
CA PHE A 414 11.86 -3.30 -17.85
C PHE A 414 10.76 -3.08 -18.90
N ILE A 415 9.94 -4.07 -19.16
CA ILE A 415 8.76 -3.96 -20.02
C ILE A 415 7.57 -4.43 -19.21
N ASP A 416 6.51 -3.64 -19.19
CA ASP A 416 5.29 -4.03 -18.48
C ASP A 416 4.42 -5.00 -19.30
N THR A 417 5.00 -5.95 -20.04
CA THR A 417 4.28 -7.10 -20.56
C THR A 417 4.53 -8.24 -19.59
N SER A 418 3.49 -8.64 -18.84
CA SER A 418 3.51 -9.74 -17.86
C SER A 418 4.51 -9.57 -16.70
N GLY A 419 4.21 -8.76 -15.67
CA GLY A 419 5.13 -8.76 -14.52
C GLY A 419 5.00 -7.76 -13.37
N LEU A 420 3.88 -7.06 -13.20
CA LEU A 420 3.39 -6.89 -11.83
C LEU A 420 2.84 -8.24 -11.41
N ASN A 421 3.72 -9.14 -10.97
CA ASN A 421 3.31 -10.46 -10.56
C ASN A 421 2.13 -10.32 -9.58
N THR A 422 0.98 -10.87 -9.95
CA THR A 422 -0.16 -11.09 -9.05
C THR A 422 0.42 -11.57 -7.72
N GLY A 423 0.17 -10.86 -6.61
CA GLY A 423 0.92 -11.10 -5.37
C GLY A 423 1.79 -9.97 -4.80
N THR A 424 2.04 -8.83 -5.50
CA THR A 424 3.04 -7.81 -5.10
C THR A 424 2.49 -6.36 -4.99
N SER A 425 3.14 -5.49 -4.19
CA SER A 425 2.82 -4.03 -4.12
C SER A 425 3.30 -3.32 -5.38
N TRP A 426 2.40 -3.17 -6.35
CA TRP A 426 2.77 -2.81 -7.72
C TRP A 426 3.19 -1.35 -7.92
N GLN A 427 2.53 -0.41 -7.25
CA GLN A 427 2.72 1.02 -7.47
C GLN A 427 4.14 1.47 -7.11
N GLN A 428 4.68 0.99 -5.99
CA GLN A 428 6.06 1.30 -5.61
C GLN A 428 7.07 0.66 -6.55
N LYS A 429 6.83 -0.60 -6.96
CA LYS A 429 7.71 -1.30 -7.91
C LYS A 429 7.78 -0.54 -9.24
N LEU A 430 6.64 -0.06 -9.74
CA LEU A 430 6.56 0.71 -10.97
C LEU A 430 7.40 2.01 -10.91
N TYR A 431 7.14 2.86 -9.92
CA TYR A 431 7.88 4.13 -9.80
C TYR A 431 9.36 3.91 -9.51
N ASN A 432 9.71 2.91 -8.71
CA ASN A 432 11.11 2.58 -8.43
C ASN A 432 11.83 2.06 -9.69
N SER A 433 11.16 1.28 -10.54
CA SER A 433 11.72 0.84 -11.82
C SER A 433 11.99 2.00 -12.77
N LEU A 434 11.09 3.00 -12.83
CA LEU A 434 11.31 4.23 -13.59
C LEU A 434 12.51 5.03 -13.03
N ASP A 435 12.58 5.22 -11.71
CA ASP A 435 13.72 5.90 -11.03
C ASP A 435 15.06 5.18 -11.22
N ALA A 436 15.02 3.89 -11.53
CA ALA A 436 16.16 3.01 -11.78
C ALA A 436 16.53 2.91 -13.27
N SER A 437 15.70 3.43 -14.17
CA SER A 437 15.86 3.32 -15.62
C SER A 437 16.67 4.48 -16.19
N LYS A 438 17.57 4.19 -17.14
CA LYS A 438 18.33 5.22 -17.86
C LYS A 438 17.55 5.84 -19.02
N SER A 439 16.56 5.13 -19.56
CA SER A 439 15.76 5.59 -20.68
C SER A 439 14.36 4.98 -20.64
N THR A 440 13.36 5.73 -21.09
CA THR A 440 11.98 5.27 -21.27
C THR A 440 11.60 5.34 -22.75
N ILE A 441 10.95 4.30 -23.26
CA ILE A 441 10.23 4.28 -24.53
C ILE A 441 8.73 4.28 -24.21
N ALA A 442 8.00 5.31 -24.62
CA ALA A 442 6.54 5.41 -24.49
C ALA A 442 5.86 5.12 -25.83
N LEU A 443 5.00 4.10 -25.88
CA LEU A 443 4.25 3.71 -27.07
C LEU A 443 2.86 4.37 -27.05
N LEU A 444 2.76 5.54 -27.65
CA LEU A 444 1.54 6.33 -27.72
C LEU A 444 0.55 5.72 -28.72
N SER A 445 -0.67 5.54 -28.24
CA SER A 445 -1.85 5.05 -28.96
C SER A 445 -3.10 5.68 -28.33
N PRO A 446 -4.28 5.56 -28.96
CA PRO A 446 -5.54 5.97 -28.33
C PRO A 446 -5.76 5.33 -26.94
N ASP A 447 -5.37 4.07 -26.75
CA ASP A 447 -5.54 3.37 -25.46
C ASP A 447 -4.50 3.77 -24.43
N TYR A 448 -3.26 4.06 -24.86
CA TYR A 448 -2.24 4.64 -24.00
C TYR A 448 -2.72 5.97 -23.40
N ILE A 449 -3.35 6.81 -24.22
CA ILE A 449 -3.85 8.13 -23.82
C ILE A 449 -4.99 8.02 -22.79
N LYS A 450 -5.84 7.00 -22.91
CA LYS A 450 -6.93 6.73 -21.96
C LYS A 450 -6.46 6.06 -20.66
N SER A 451 -5.28 5.46 -20.65
CA SER A 451 -4.78 4.74 -19.48
C SER A 451 -4.25 5.68 -18.40
N ARG A 452 -4.85 5.63 -17.20
CA ARG A 452 -4.37 6.39 -16.02
C ARG A 452 -2.96 5.97 -15.61
N VAL A 453 -2.62 4.68 -15.75
CA VAL A 453 -1.29 4.15 -15.40
C VAL A 453 -0.26 4.66 -16.39
N CYS A 454 -0.54 4.57 -17.70
CA CYS A 454 0.34 5.10 -18.73
C CYS A 454 0.55 6.61 -18.59
N TYR A 455 -0.51 7.36 -18.24
CA TYR A 455 -0.40 8.77 -17.90
C TYR A 455 0.60 9.02 -16.74
N GLU A 456 0.51 8.24 -15.66
CA GLU A 456 1.44 8.37 -14.51
C GLU A 456 2.89 8.02 -14.90
N GLU A 457 3.10 6.94 -15.65
CA GLU A 457 4.41 6.53 -16.17
C GLU A 457 5.02 7.62 -17.08
N PHE A 458 4.20 8.19 -17.96
CA PHE A 458 4.62 9.27 -18.85
C PHE A 458 4.97 10.53 -18.06
N CYS A 459 4.15 10.93 -17.10
CA CYS A 459 4.41 12.11 -16.27
C CYS A 459 5.74 11.99 -15.53
N LEU A 460 6.01 10.84 -14.92
CA LEU A 460 7.27 10.59 -14.22
C LEU A 460 8.46 10.54 -15.19
N SER A 461 8.32 9.85 -16.32
CA SER A 461 9.37 9.76 -17.34
C SER A 461 9.69 11.12 -17.95
N HIS A 462 8.67 11.92 -18.23
CA HIS A 462 8.81 13.26 -18.79
C HIS A 462 9.44 14.22 -17.79
N ALA A 463 9.02 14.17 -16.51
CA ALA A 463 9.64 14.95 -15.44
C ALA A 463 11.13 14.65 -15.29
N LEU A 464 11.49 13.36 -15.26
CA LEU A 464 12.89 12.94 -15.21
C LEU A 464 13.64 13.30 -16.50
N PHE A 465 12.99 13.35 -17.66
CA PHE A 465 13.62 13.72 -18.92
C PHE A 465 13.98 15.21 -18.99
N VAL A 466 13.09 16.08 -18.52
CA VAL A 466 13.28 17.54 -18.55
C VAL A 466 14.14 18.06 -17.39
N ASP A 467 14.23 17.31 -16.30
CA ASP A 467 15.06 17.68 -15.15
C ASP A 467 16.55 17.67 -15.53
N LYS A 468 17.20 18.84 -15.41
CA LYS A 468 18.61 19.02 -15.79
C LYS A 468 19.58 18.12 -15.02
N ASP A 469 19.20 17.73 -13.80
CA ASP A 469 20.02 16.91 -12.90
C ASP A 469 19.81 15.40 -13.14
N SER A 470 18.89 15.04 -14.04
CA SER A 470 18.58 13.66 -14.41
C SER A 470 19.21 13.25 -15.73
N ILE A 471 19.67 12.00 -15.77
CA ILE A 471 20.25 11.37 -16.97
C ILE A 471 19.19 10.66 -17.84
N MET A 472 17.93 10.66 -17.42
CA MET A 472 16.83 9.99 -18.14
C MET A 472 16.72 10.52 -19.57
N ASN A 473 16.50 9.59 -20.50
CA ASN A 473 16.03 9.90 -21.85
C ASN A 473 14.60 9.42 -22.00
N LEU A 474 13.72 10.22 -22.60
CA LEU A 474 12.38 9.79 -22.98
C LEU A 474 12.28 9.76 -24.50
N VAL A 475 11.76 8.66 -25.02
CA VAL A 475 11.49 8.45 -26.44
C VAL A 475 10.02 8.11 -26.62
N SER A 476 9.26 9.00 -27.24
CA SER A 476 7.84 8.77 -27.54
C SER A 476 7.68 8.26 -28.97
N LEU A 477 6.95 7.16 -29.14
CA LEU A 477 6.62 6.55 -30.44
C LEU A 477 5.11 6.59 -30.60
N LEU A 478 4.60 7.24 -31.66
CA LEU A 478 3.21 7.12 -32.03
C LEU A 478 3.06 5.84 -32.86
N VAL A 479 2.50 4.79 -32.24
CA VAL A 479 2.38 3.46 -32.86
C VAL A 479 1.02 3.23 -33.52
N GLU A 480 0.01 4.00 -33.12
CA GLU A 480 -1.33 4.02 -33.71
C GLU A 480 -1.80 5.47 -33.92
N PRO A 481 -2.60 5.74 -34.96
CA PRO A 481 -3.00 7.10 -35.29
C PRO A 481 -3.87 7.70 -34.17
N VAL A 482 -3.56 8.93 -33.79
CA VAL A 482 -4.30 9.72 -32.80
C VAL A 482 -4.69 11.04 -33.48
N GLU A 483 -5.97 11.41 -33.43
CA GLU A 483 -6.47 12.64 -34.08
C GLU A 483 -5.80 13.90 -33.54
N LYS A 484 -5.68 13.99 -32.22
CA LYS A 484 -4.97 15.05 -31.52
C LYS A 484 -4.32 14.49 -30.27
N LEU A 485 -3.02 14.69 -30.12
CA LEU A 485 -2.32 14.33 -28.88
C LEU A 485 -2.75 15.27 -27.76
N PRO A 486 -3.03 14.75 -26.56
CA PRO A 486 -3.18 15.57 -25.38
C PRO A 486 -1.89 16.32 -25.05
N LEU A 487 -2.04 17.52 -24.48
CA LEU A 487 -0.92 18.38 -24.11
C LEU A 487 0.13 17.64 -23.28
N TRP A 488 -0.29 16.82 -22.32
CA TRP A 488 0.62 16.08 -21.43
C TRP A 488 1.57 15.11 -22.14
N CYS A 489 1.32 14.70 -23.39
CA CYS A 489 2.19 13.81 -24.17
C CYS A 489 2.61 14.37 -25.54
N GLU A 490 2.39 15.66 -25.82
CA GLU A 490 2.89 16.29 -27.05
C GLU A 490 4.42 16.46 -27.05
N GLN A 491 5.06 16.40 -25.86
CA GLN A 491 6.50 16.56 -25.68
C GLN A 491 7.12 15.40 -24.87
N PRO A 492 8.31 14.90 -25.25
CA PRO A 492 9.03 15.21 -26.49
C PRO A 492 8.22 14.78 -27.72
N LEU A 493 8.35 15.53 -28.82
CA LEU A 493 7.59 15.29 -30.06
C LEU A 493 7.72 13.81 -30.46
N PRO A 494 6.61 13.06 -30.54
CA PRO A 494 6.68 11.64 -30.82
C PRO A 494 7.16 11.38 -32.24
N VAL A 495 7.89 10.29 -32.40
CA VAL A 495 8.22 9.75 -33.71
C VAL A 495 6.99 9.05 -34.25
N ASP A 496 6.49 9.53 -35.38
CA ASP A 496 5.28 9.00 -36.01
C ASP A 496 5.59 7.74 -36.84
N CYS A 497 5.17 6.58 -36.33
CA CYS A 497 5.28 5.29 -37.02
C CYS A 497 3.99 4.94 -37.80
N THR A 498 3.01 5.84 -37.85
CA THR A 498 1.67 5.59 -38.43
C THR A 498 1.53 6.12 -39.85
N SER A 499 2.46 6.97 -40.28
CA SER A 499 2.43 7.55 -41.62
C SER A 499 2.58 6.48 -42.71
N PRO A 500 1.70 6.43 -43.72
CA PRO A 500 1.76 5.44 -44.79
C PRO A 500 2.99 5.58 -45.70
N GLU A 501 3.72 6.69 -45.61
CA GLU A 501 4.96 6.95 -46.35
C GLU A 501 6.21 6.42 -45.63
N VAL A 502 6.06 5.90 -44.41
CA VAL A 502 7.15 5.52 -43.51
C VAL A 502 7.12 4.01 -43.26
N ASP A 503 8.28 3.36 -43.40
CA ASP A 503 8.45 1.98 -42.95
C ASP A 503 8.63 1.97 -41.42
N ALA A 504 7.55 1.60 -40.72
CA ALA A 504 7.50 1.58 -39.26
C ALA A 504 8.57 0.66 -38.64
N ASP A 505 8.87 -0.48 -39.26
CA ASP A 505 9.88 -1.42 -38.76
C ASP A 505 11.29 -0.85 -38.95
N GLN A 506 11.54 -0.15 -40.06
CA GLN A 506 12.80 0.56 -40.28
C GLN A 506 13.01 1.70 -39.27
N VAL A 507 11.97 2.50 -39.01
CA VAL A 507 12.03 3.59 -38.01
C VAL A 507 12.29 3.05 -36.62
N LEU A 508 11.55 2.00 -36.22
CA LEU A 508 11.74 1.33 -34.94
C LEU A 508 13.18 0.79 -34.80
N SER A 509 13.68 0.12 -35.82
CA SER A 509 15.04 -0.44 -35.84
C SER A 509 16.12 0.65 -35.69
N SER A 510 15.98 1.75 -36.43
CA SER A 510 16.90 2.89 -36.34
C SER A 510 16.89 3.50 -34.92
N LEU A 511 15.71 3.71 -34.36
CA LEU A 511 15.54 4.32 -33.05
C LEU A 511 16.08 3.46 -31.92
N CYS A 512 15.81 2.15 -31.94
CA CYS A 512 16.40 1.20 -31.02
C CYS A 512 17.93 1.17 -31.15
N THR A 513 18.46 1.18 -32.37
CA THR A 513 19.91 1.21 -32.62
C THR A 513 20.55 2.45 -32.00
N ASP A 514 19.95 3.61 -32.18
CA ASP A 514 20.46 4.87 -31.64
C ASP A 514 20.34 4.95 -30.12
N LEU A 515 19.28 4.39 -29.53
CA LEU A 515 19.15 4.25 -28.08
C LEU A 515 20.28 3.38 -27.50
N VAL A 516 20.52 2.20 -28.08
CA VAL A 516 21.59 1.28 -27.62
C VAL A 516 22.98 1.92 -27.73
N LYS A 517 23.27 2.63 -28.84
CA LYS A 517 24.53 3.37 -29.00
C LYS A 517 24.71 4.42 -27.91
N ARG A 518 23.65 5.16 -27.56
CA ARG A 518 23.67 6.18 -26.48
C ARG A 518 23.91 5.54 -25.11
N LEU A 519 23.24 4.43 -24.81
CA LEU A 519 23.41 3.70 -23.55
C LEU A 519 24.85 3.18 -23.37
N LYS A 520 25.54 2.84 -24.48
CA LYS A 520 26.95 2.39 -24.50
C LYS A 520 27.98 3.54 -24.48
N GLY A 521 27.55 4.80 -24.43
CA GLY A 521 28.46 5.95 -24.41
C GLY A 521 29.23 6.18 -25.71
N SER A 522 28.77 5.64 -26.84
CA SER A 522 29.36 5.91 -28.15
C SER A 522 28.90 7.27 -28.67
N ASN A 523 29.76 8.28 -28.58
CA ASN A 523 29.51 9.59 -29.19
C ASN A 523 29.41 9.47 -30.71
N ASN A 524 28.23 9.72 -31.28
CA ASN A 524 28.14 10.03 -32.70
C ASN A 524 28.65 11.46 -32.94
N THR A 525 29.74 11.58 -33.69
CA THR A 525 30.19 12.81 -34.38
C THR A 525 29.32 13.17 -35.59
N ALA A 526 28.10 12.63 -35.68
CA ALA A 526 27.16 12.88 -36.77
C ALA A 526 25.99 13.73 -36.29
N HIS A 527 25.66 14.73 -37.10
CA HIS A 527 24.60 15.72 -36.96
C HIS A 527 23.20 15.07 -36.95
N ASP A 528 22.86 14.31 -35.92
CA ASP A 528 21.56 13.64 -35.82
C ASP A 528 20.47 14.63 -35.36
N ILE A 529 19.46 14.82 -36.21
CA ILE A 529 18.30 15.71 -35.97
C ILE A 529 17.57 15.33 -34.66
N LEU A 530 17.54 14.03 -34.30
CA LEU A 530 16.99 13.54 -33.04
C LEU A 530 17.86 13.93 -31.83
N THR A 531 19.19 13.87 -31.96
CA THR A 531 20.13 14.29 -30.91
C THR A 531 20.08 15.79 -30.69
N GLN A 532 19.98 16.57 -31.76
CA GLN A 532 19.77 18.02 -31.70
C GLN A 532 18.42 18.36 -31.05
N ARG A 533 17.32 17.68 -31.42
CA ARG A 533 15.98 17.88 -30.82
C ARG A 533 15.93 17.51 -29.33
N VAL A 534 16.57 16.41 -28.93
CA VAL A 534 16.68 16.00 -27.52
C VAL A 534 17.53 16.98 -26.71
N GLN A 535 18.63 17.49 -27.27
CA GLN A 535 19.45 18.52 -26.64
C GLN A 535 18.76 19.89 -26.60
N ASP A 536 17.97 20.24 -27.61
CA ASP A 536 17.21 21.49 -27.68
C ASP A 536 16.04 21.50 -26.69
N LEU A 537 15.47 20.34 -26.33
CA LEU A 537 14.51 20.19 -25.23
C LEU A 537 15.18 20.24 -23.84
N LYS A 538 16.40 19.71 -23.69
CA LYS A 538 17.23 19.85 -22.48
C LYS A 538 17.85 21.25 -22.28
N LYS A 539 17.68 22.19 -23.22
CA LYS A 539 18.30 23.54 -23.15
C LYS A 539 17.70 24.47 -22.08
N GLY A 540 16.71 24.04 -21.31
CA GLY A 540 16.20 24.78 -20.15
C GLY A 540 16.99 24.49 -18.88
N SER A 541 17.26 25.53 -18.06
CA SER A 541 17.74 25.36 -16.67
C SER A 541 16.60 24.90 -15.73
N LEU A 542 15.67 24.08 -16.21
CA LEU A 542 14.50 23.65 -15.46
C LEU A 542 14.92 22.54 -14.48
N THR A 543 14.49 22.67 -13.24
CA THR A 543 14.54 21.58 -12.26
C THR A 543 13.12 21.20 -11.89
N LEU A 544 12.95 19.96 -11.43
CA LEU A 544 11.65 19.47 -10.96
C LEU A 544 11.05 20.40 -9.88
N GLU A 545 11.86 20.87 -8.93
CA GLU A 545 11.42 21.81 -7.90
C GLU A 545 10.96 23.16 -8.49
N SER A 546 11.63 23.67 -9.53
CA SER A 546 11.23 24.94 -10.15
C SER A 546 9.85 24.85 -10.82
N SER A 547 9.55 23.71 -11.46
CA SER A 547 8.23 23.46 -12.04
C SER A 547 7.16 23.30 -10.98
N MET A 548 7.48 22.65 -9.86
CA MET A 548 6.54 22.55 -8.74
C MET A 548 6.30 23.92 -8.07
N GLU A 549 7.30 24.81 -8.03
CA GLU A 549 7.10 26.21 -7.63
C GLU A 549 6.14 26.93 -8.61
N HIS A 550 6.29 26.74 -9.93
CA HIS A 550 5.37 27.29 -10.92
C HIS A 550 3.94 26.78 -10.75
N HIS A 551 3.76 25.49 -10.44
CA HIS A 551 2.45 24.91 -10.10
C HIS A 551 1.85 25.63 -8.88
N ARG A 552 2.60 25.74 -7.77
CA ARG A 552 2.12 26.36 -6.53
C ARG A 552 1.77 27.85 -6.73
N LYS A 553 2.59 28.61 -7.47
CA LYS A 553 2.27 29.99 -7.84
C LYS A 553 1.02 30.10 -8.70
N SER A 554 0.83 29.17 -9.63
CA SER A 554 -0.36 29.13 -10.49
C SER A 554 -1.63 28.91 -9.67
N VAL A 555 -1.61 27.93 -8.76
CA VAL A 555 -2.74 27.66 -7.85
C VAL A 555 -3.01 28.84 -6.94
N PHE A 556 -1.97 29.43 -6.35
CA PHE A 556 -2.10 30.61 -5.51
C PHE A 556 -2.74 31.78 -6.25
N LEU A 557 -2.27 32.10 -7.47
CA LEU A 557 -2.80 33.19 -8.26
C LEU A 557 -4.29 33.02 -8.58
N LEU A 558 -4.67 31.81 -8.99
CA LEU A 558 -6.07 31.48 -9.31
C LEU A 558 -6.96 31.58 -8.08
N ARG A 559 -6.49 31.14 -6.91
CA ARG A 559 -7.25 31.20 -5.66
C ARG A 559 -7.48 32.62 -5.15
N VAL A 560 -6.48 33.50 -5.24
CA VAL A 560 -6.64 34.90 -4.78
C VAL A 560 -7.55 35.70 -5.73
N GLY A 561 -7.77 35.22 -6.96
CA GLY A 561 -8.77 35.80 -7.87
C GLY A 561 -8.42 37.21 -8.36
N VAL A 562 -7.13 37.54 -8.43
CA VAL A 562 -6.67 38.92 -8.73
C VAL A 562 -6.75 39.25 -10.24
N LEU A 563 -6.92 38.25 -11.09
CA LEU A 563 -7.07 38.44 -12.54
C LEU A 563 -8.47 38.96 -12.87
N SER A 564 -8.55 40.09 -13.56
CA SER A 564 -9.80 40.79 -13.88
C SER A 564 -10.66 40.06 -14.92
N ASN A 565 -10.02 39.25 -15.76
CA ASN A 565 -10.69 38.37 -16.70
C ASN A 565 -10.40 36.92 -16.29
N PRO A 566 -11.42 36.05 -16.19
CA PRO A 566 -11.18 34.63 -15.95
C PRO A 566 -10.30 34.08 -17.08
N VAL A 567 -9.17 33.51 -16.70
CA VAL A 567 -8.34 32.78 -17.65
C VAL A 567 -9.08 31.48 -17.91
N HIS A 568 -9.77 31.42 -19.06
CA HIS A 568 -10.37 30.20 -19.55
C HIS A 568 -9.23 29.20 -19.84
N LEU A 569 -8.92 28.37 -18.84
CA LEU A 569 -8.06 27.19 -18.97
C LEU A 569 -8.76 26.09 -19.79
N THR A 570 -9.86 26.39 -20.49
CA THR A 570 -10.68 25.45 -21.26
C THR A 570 -9.97 24.86 -22.49
N GLY A 571 -8.69 25.20 -22.72
CA GLY A 571 -7.82 24.51 -23.67
C GLY A 571 -7.13 23.27 -23.10
N PHE A 572 -7.16 23.08 -21.77
CA PHE A 572 -6.67 21.88 -21.07
C PHE A 572 -7.75 20.79 -20.94
N ASN A 573 -9.01 21.13 -21.26
CA ASN A 573 -10.15 20.24 -21.12
C ASN A 573 -10.31 19.35 -22.35
N ASP A 574 -9.69 18.17 -22.35
CA ASP A 574 -10.35 17.00 -22.94
C ASP A 574 -11.51 16.59 -22.04
N ASN A 575 -12.55 17.42 -21.99
CA ASN A 575 -13.81 17.16 -21.28
C ASN A 575 -14.61 15.99 -21.88
N ASP A 576 -14.03 15.29 -22.86
CA ASP A 576 -14.54 14.08 -23.50
C ASP A 576 -13.67 12.83 -23.28
N SER A 577 -12.53 12.90 -22.56
CA SER A 577 -11.69 11.70 -22.34
C SER A 577 -11.95 10.93 -21.03
N PHE A 578 -12.53 11.55 -19.99
CA PHE A 578 -12.69 10.89 -18.67
C PHE A 578 -14.02 11.20 -17.94
N LYS A 579 -15.14 11.34 -18.66
CA LYS A 579 -16.46 11.34 -18.02
C LYS A 579 -16.84 9.92 -17.57
N VAL A 580 -16.76 9.70 -16.25
CA VAL A 580 -17.30 8.56 -15.49
C VAL A 580 -17.12 7.20 -16.19
N SER A 581 -15.88 6.73 -16.31
CA SER A 581 -15.63 5.29 -16.15
C SER A 581 -15.59 5.00 -14.64
N HIS A 582 -16.31 3.97 -14.23
CA HIS A 582 -16.14 3.39 -12.89
C HIS A 582 -14.66 3.01 -12.69
N ALA A 583 -14.25 2.69 -11.45
CA ALA A 583 -12.89 2.29 -11.07
C ALA A 583 -12.41 0.96 -11.73
N SER A 584 -12.56 0.82 -13.04
CA SER A 584 -12.43 -0.40 -13.85
C SER A 584 -11.16 -0.44 -14.71
N ASP A 585 -10.33 0.59 -14.75
CA ASP A 585 -9.10 0.57 -15.56
C ASP A 585 -7.93 -0.15 -14.89
N VAL A 586 -8.16 -0.82 -13.75
CA VAL A 586 -7.21 -1.77 -13.13
C VAL A 586 -7.61 -3.22 -13.44
N ALA A 587 -8.46 -3.42 -14.46
CA ALA A 587 -9.28 -4.62 -14.58
C ALA A 587 -9.86 -4.83 -15.99
N THR A 588 -9.00 -5.13 -16.97
CA THR A 588 -9.32 -5.72 -18.30
C THR A 588 -10.66 -5.27 -18.91
N SER A 589 -10.67 -4.29 -19.81
CA SER A 589 -11.87 -3.96 -20.59
C SER A 589 -11.77 -4.55 -22.00
N VAL A 590 -12.83 -5.21 -22.49
CA VAL A 590 -13.04 -5.50 -23.91
C VAL A 590 -14.38 -4.93 -24.35
N ASP A 591 -14.37 -4.37 -25.56
CA ASP A 591 -15.38 -3.56 -26.25
C ASP A 591 -16.78 -4.15 -26.44
N GLU A 592 -17.78 -3.27 -26.38
CA GLU A 592 -19.15 -3.47 -26.91
C GLU A 592 -19.24 -3.00 -28.37
N GLN A 593 -19.63 -3.92 -29.28
CA GLN A 593 -20.17 -3.55 -30.59
C GLN A 593 -21.68 -3.33 -30.51
N GLN A 594 -22.10 -2.16 -30.98
CA GLN A 594 -23.50 -1.74 -31.13
C GLN A 594 -24.29 -2.68 -32.07
N LEU A 595 -25.41 -3.21 -31.58
CA LEU A 595 -26.53 -3.67 -32.40
C LEU A 595 -27.75 -2.79 -32.12
N GLY A 596 -28.25 -2.14 -33.17
CA GLY A 596 -29.41 -1.27 -33.13
C GLY A 596 -30.69 -2.01 -32.74
N VAL A 597 -31.58 -1.29 -32.04
CA VAL A 597 -32.93 -1.77 -31.75
C VAL A 597 -33.94 -0.74 -32.23
N ASP A 598 -34.73 -1.18 -33.20
CA ASP A 598 -35.89 -0.52 -33.74
C ASP A 598 -36.94 -0.18 -32.68
N ALA A 599 -37.64 0.93 -32.93
CA ALA A 599 -38.84 1.33 -32.24
C ALA A 599 -40.02 0.41 -32.61
N SER A 600 -40.81 -0.05 -31.62
CA SER A 600 -42.29 -0.02 -31.69
C SER A 600 -42.99 -0.71 -30.51
N THR A 601 -44.08 -0.04 -30.07
CA THR A 601 -45.33 -0.58 -29.49
C THR A 601 -45.29 -1.27 -28.12
N GLN A 602 -46.31 -1.18 -27.25
CA GLN A 602 -47.39 -0.25 -26.91
C GLN A 602 -48.08 -0.91 -25.70
N ASN A 603 -48.49 -0.09 -24.73
CA ASN A 603 -49.64 -0.29 -23.81
C ASN A 603 -49.87 -1.64 -23.11
N THR A 604 -49.94 -1.62 -21.77
CA THR A 604 -51.24 -1.47 -21.07
C THR A 604 -51.07 -1.35 -19.55
N SER A 605 -51.96 -0.53 -19.00
CA SER A 605 -52.16 -0.05 -17.63
C SER A 605 -52.71 -1.08 -16.65
N SER A 606 -52.48 -0.88 -15.34
CA SER A 606 -53.48 -1.05 -14.26
C SER A 606 -52.98 -0.48 -12.89
N GLU A 607 -53.57 0.66 -12.51
CA GLU A 607 -54.04 1.12 -11.17
C GLU A 607 -53.25 0.76 -9.90
N VAL A 608 -52.58 1.70 -9.23
CA VAL A 608 -53.07 2.72 -8.27
C VAL A 608 -53.79 2.15 -7.03
N THR A 609 -53.09 2.14 -5.90
CA THR A 609 -53.65 2.60 -4.62
C THR A 609 -52.60 3.41 -3.84
N SER A 610 -52.99 4.65 -3.53
CA SER A 610 -52.22 5.67 -2.84
C SER A 610 -52.27 5.50 -1.32
N SER A 611 -51.12 5.61 -0.65
CA SER A 611 -51.08 6.15 0.72
C SER A 611 -49.90 7.10 0.85
N ILE A 612 -50.24 8.35 1.17
CA ILE A 612 -49.35 9.49 1.34
C ILE A 612 -48.64 9.32 2.69
N SER A 613 -47.31 9.31 2.70
CA SER A 613 -46.52 9.62 3.90
C SER A 613 -45.32 10.47 3.52
N THR A 614 -45.33 11.68 4.08
CA THR A 614 -44.31 12.72 4.20
C THR A 614 -42.87 12.32 3.85
N SER A 615 -42.33 12.99 2.83
CA SER A 615 -40.91 12.99 2.48
C SER A 615 -40.08 13.75 3.51
N SER A 616 -39.33 13.01 4.32
CA SER A 616 -38.08 13.49 4.91
C SER A 616 -36.97 12.58 4.40
N GLN A 617 -36.45 12.89 3.21
CA GLN A 617 -35.21 12.30 2.72
C GLN A 617 -34.05 12.85 3.55
N VAL A 618 -33.74 12.16 4.64
CA VAL A 618 -32.39 12.20 5.21
C VAL A 618 -31.61 11.14 4.46
N ALA A 619 -30.79 11.59 3.51
CA ALA A 619 -29.73 10.76 2.95
C ALA A 619 -28.86 10.28 4.12
N SER A 620 -28.86 8.98 4.40
CA SER A 620 -28.03 8.39 5.43
C SER A 620 -26.58 8.40 4.96
N SER A 621 -25.89 9.50 5.20
CA SER A 621 -24.43 9.54 5.21
C SER A 621 -23.95 8.60 6.32
N THR A 622 -23.30 7.50 5.96
CA THR A 622 -22.44 6.77 6.88
C THR A 622 -21.43 7.78 7.46
N SER A 623 -21.51 8.04 8.77
CA SER A 623 -20.63 9.01 9.42
C SER A 623 -19.19 8.50 9.34
N ALA A 624 -18.34 9.14 8.54
CA ALA A 624 -16.91 8.89 8.59
C ALA A 624 -16.43 9.04 10.05
N THR A 625 -15.71 8.04 10.56
CA THR A 625 -15.21 8.05 11.95
C THR A 625 -14.00 8.96 12.13
N CYS A 626 -13.39 9.43 11.03
CA CYS A 626 -12.26 10.36 10.97
C CYS A 626 -12.50 11.45 9.91
N ASP A 627 -12.33 12.74 10.26
CA ASP A 627 -12.44 13.84 9.30
C ASP A 627 -11.10 14.09 8.60
N VAL A 628 -10.01 14.19 9.38
CA VAL A 628 -8.66 14.46 8.88
C VAL A 628 -7.70 13.41 9.41
N ALA A 629 -6.92 12.77 8.52
CA ALA A 629 -5.81 11.92 8.91
C ALA A 629 -4.49 12.63 8.63
N LEU A 630 -3.75 12.97 9.69
CA LEU A 630 -2.38 13.46 9.57
C LEU A 630 -1.42 12.28 9.46
N SER A 631 -0.42 12.39 8.60
CA SER A 631 0.70 11.44 8.48
C SER A 631 2.00 12.23 8.47
N TYR A 632 2.90 11.98 9.43
CA TYR A 632 4.12 12.77 9.61
C TYR A 632 5.17 11.99 10.40
N ALA A 633 6.45 12.35 10.24
CA ALA A 633 7.54 11.75 11.01
C ALA A 633 7.60 12.33 12.42
N SER A 634 8.13 11.58 13.40
CA SER A 634 8.22 12.05 14.79
C SER A 634 9.00 13.35 14.98
N GLY A 635 9.91 13.68 14.05
CA GLY A 635 10.60 14.98 14.02
C GLY A 635 9.70 16.17 13.65
N ASP A 636 8.56 15.92 13.01
CA ASP A 636 7.65 16.94 12.47
C ASP A 636 6.43 17.18 13.39
N THR A 637 6.46 16.69 14.64
CA THR A 637 5.36 16.83 15.61
C THR A 637 4.96 18.29 15.83
N LYS A 638 5.92 19.23 15.87
CA LYS A 638 5.60 20.67 16.00
C LYS A 638 4.74 21.15 14.83
N SER A 639 5.09 20.78 13.59
CA SER A 639 4.34 21.14 12.37
C SER A 639 2.92 20.60 12.42
N ALA A 640 2.77 19.34 12.83
CA ALA A 640 1.46 18.71 12.99
C ALA A 640 0.60 19.39 14.07
N MET A 641 1.19 19.72 15.23
CA MET A 641 0.49 20.41 16.31
C MET A 641 -0.04 21.77 15.86
N VAL A 642 0.76 22.55 15.13
CA VAL A 642 0.34 23.86 14.61
C VAL A 642 -0.77 23.72 13.57
N LEU A 643 -0.64 22.78 12.63
CA LEU A 643 -1.70 22.52 11.66
C LEU A 643 -3.01 22.10 12.34
N LYS A 644 -2.92 21.16 13.29
CA LYS A 644 -4.06 20.71 14.08
C LYS A 644 -4.71 21.86 14.86
N GLN A 645 -3.91 22.73 15.48
CA GLN A 645 -4.41 23.92 16.14
C GLN A 645 -5.23 24.80 15.19
N LEU A 646 -4.67 25.14 14.02
CA LEU A 646 -5.35 25.98 13.04
C LEU A 646 -6.67 25.38 12.54
N LEU A 647 -6.70 24.06 12.32
CA LEU A 647 -7.92 23.36 11.92
C LEU A 647 -9.00 23.41 13.03
N LEU A 648 -8.61 23.15 14.28
CA LEU A 648 -9.53 23.13 15.42
C LEU A 648 -10.00 24.53 15.85
N GLU A 649 -9.20 25.57 15.64
CA GLU A 649 -9.60 26.96 15.86
C GLU A 649 -10.79 27.37 14.97
N LYS A 650 -10.91 26.77 13.78
CA LYS A 650 -12.00 27.04 12.83
C LYS A 650 -13.14 26.03 12.91
N ILE A 651 -12.83 24.75 13.08
CA ILE A 651 -13.83 23.69 13.21
C ILE A 651 -13.52 22.86 14.47
N PRO A 652 -14.01 23.29 15.66
CA PRO A 652 -13.69 22.62 16.93
C PRO A 652 -14.17 21.17 17.04
N SER A 653 -15.12 20.76 16.19
CA SER A 653 -15.69 19.41 16.18
C SER A 653 -14.94 18.40 15.31
N LEU A 654 -13.83 18.78 14.65
CA LEU A 654 -13.10 17.87 13.77
C LEU A 654 -12.51 16.68 14.51
N LYS A 655 -12.70 15.49 13.94
CA LYS A 655 -11.99 14.28 14.34
C LYS A 655 -10.70 14.17 13.54
N ILE A 656 -9.59 14.54 14.17
CA ILE A 656 -8.25 14.50 13.57
C ILE A 656 -7.51 13.28 14.14
N SER A 657 -7.14 12.34 13.27
CA SER A 657 -6.23 11.25 13.62
C SER A 657 -4.78 11.70 13.40
N GLU A 658 -3.90 11.25 14.29
CA GLU A 658 -2.48 11.55 14.26
C GLU A 658 -1.68 10.23 14.27
N PRO A 659 -0.51 10.20 13.62
CA PRO A 659 0.39 9.09 13.68
C PRO A 659 1.01 8.99 15.07
N LEU A 660 0.51 8.06 15.89
CA LEU A 660 1.15 7.67 17.14
C LEU A 660 2.22 6.62 16.85
N ALA A 661 3.34 6.65 17.58
CA ALA A 661 4.42 5.71 17.34
C ALA A 661 3.94 4.30 17.65
N GLY A 662 3.86 3.48 16.61
CA GLY A 662 3.47 2.10 16.70
C GLY A 662 1.97 1.82 16.64
N ASP A 663 1.20 2.74 16.06
CA ASP A 663 -0.25 2.68 15.98
C ASP A 663 -0.81 2.15 14.62
N PHE A 664 -1.29 0.90 14.50
CA PHE A 664 -1.89 0.40 13.24
C PHE A 664 -3.33 0.91 12.97
N SER A 665 -3.93 1.70 13.87
CA SER A 665 -5.17 2.42 13.54
C SER A 665 -4.94 3.51 12.48
N ARG A 666 -3.68 3.80 12.15
CA ARG A 666 -3.25 4.74 11.11
C ARG A 666 -3.75 4.34 9.72
N VAL A 667 -3.65 3.06 9.34
CA VAL A 667 -4.14 2.60 8.03
C VAL A 667 -5.67 2.63 7.95
N GLN A 668 -6.37 2.27 9.03
CA GLN A 668 -7.83 2.37 9.10
C GLN A 668 -8.31 3.83 9.06
N SER A 669 -7.63 4.71 9.79
CA SER A 669 -7.95 6.15 9.79
C SER A 669 -7.70 6.75 8.41
N LEU A 670 -6.61 6.35 7.75
CA LEU A 670 -6.36 6.67 6.35
C LEU A 670 -7.45 6.12 5.44
N ASP A 671 -8.05 4.96 5.70
CA ASP A 671 -9.11 4.35 4.88
C ASP A 671 -10.48 5.03 5.00
N VAL A 672 -10.78 5.59 6.17
CA VAL A 672 -12.07 6.23 6.47
C VAL A 672 -12.03 7.76 6.50
N ALA A 673 -10.83 8.37 6.44
CA ALA A 673 -10.68 9.82 6.47
C ALA A 673 -11.29 10.52 5.26
N ARG A 674 -11.92 11.67 5.49
CA ARG A 674 -12.40 12.58 4.43
C ARG A 674 -11.25 13.32 3.75
N VAL A 675 -10.21 13.64 4.52
CA VAL A 675 -8.99 14.32 4.07
C VAL A 675 -7.76 13.63 4.68
N ILE A 676 -6.73 13.38 3.88
CA ILE A 676 -5.44 12.84 4.32
C ILE A 676 -4.36 13.90 4.06
N VAL A 677 -3.56 14.18 5.08
CA VAL A 677 -2.53 15.22 5.06
C VAL A 677 -1.18 14.64 5.45
N PRO A 678 -0.37 14.19 4.46
CA PRO A 678 1.02 13.86 4.71
C PRO A 678 1.88 15.11 4.83
N LEU A 679 2.63 15.25 5.93
CA LEU A 679 3.64 16.28 6.12
C LEU A 679 4.98 15.75 5.59
N LEU A 680 5.30 16.15 4.36
CA LEU A 680 6.47 15.66 3.64
C LEU A 680 7.74 16.32 4.16
N SER A 681 8.68 15.49 4.60
CA SER A 681 10.01 15.85 5.10
C SER A 681 11.03 14.78 4.70
N PRO A 682 12.35 15.02 4.83
CA PRO A 682 13.35 13.97 4.68
C PRO A 682 13.09 12.77 5.59
N ALA A 683 12.73 13.02 6.85
CA ALA A 683 12.42 11.95 7.81
C ALA A 683 11.21 11.12 7.37
N PHE A 684 10.18 11.78 6.80
CA PHE A 684 9.02 11.10 6.23
C PHE A 684 9.44 10.14 5.11
N LEU A 685 10.23 10.61 4.14
CA LEU A 685 10.61 9.82 2.97
C LEU A 685 11.66 8.73 3.27
N THR A 686 12.40 8.86 4.37
CA THR A 686 13.28 7.77 4.86
C THR A 686 12.52 6.65 5.59
N SER A 687 11.27 6.89 5.99
CA SER A 687 10.45 5.89 6.67
C SER A 687 9.65 5.08 5.66
N SER A 688 9.95 3.78 5.54
CA SER A 688 9.17 2.85 4.72
C SER A 688 7.68 2.84 5.12
N GLU A 689 7.40 2.95 6.42
CA GLU A 689 6.04 3.00 6.97
C GLU A 689 5.24 4.18 6.40
N LEU A 690 5.81 5.39 6.50
CA LEU A 690 5.20 6.65 6.04
C LEU A 690 5.12 6.74 4.52
N VAL A 691 6.13 6.25 3.81
CA VAL A 691 6.10 6.15 2.34
C VAL A 691 4.97 5.24 1.89
N GLU A 692 4.75 4.11 2.56
CA GLU A 692 3.64 3.24 2.22
C GLU A 692 2.28 3.83 2.67
N GLU A 693 2.21 4.66 3.73
CA GLU A 693 0.99 5.44 4.06
C GLU A 693 0.65 6.44 2.96
N LEU A 694 1.68 7.12 2.43
CA LEU A 694 1.52 8.00 1.27
C LEU A 694 1.00 7.22 0.06
N ASN A 695 1.48 6.00 -0.18
CA ASN A 695 0.97 5.16 -1.27
C ASN A 695 -0.50 4.72 -1.05
N ILE A 696 -0.89 4.39 0.18
CA ILE A 696 -2.30 4.14 0.52
C ILE A 696 -3.16 5.39 0.23
N ALA A 697 -2.68 6.57 0.62
CA ALA A 697 -3.37 7.82 0.40
C ALA A 697 -3.50 8.15 -1.10
N ILE A 698 -2.47 7.87 -1.90
CA ILE A 698 -2.49 7.96 -3.36
C ILE A 698 -3.55 7.03 -3.95
N CYS A 699 -3.58 5.76 -3.53
CA CYS A 699 -4.57 4.79 -3.98
C CYS A 699 -6.00 5.23 -3.67
N ARG A 700 -6.25 5.77 -2.47
CA ARG A 700 -7.55 6.33 -2.11
C ARG A 700 -7.91 7.56 -2.93
N ASN A 701 -6.94 8.43 -3.20
CA ASN A 701 -7.18 9.60 -4.04
C ASN A 701 -7.57 9.19 -5.47
N ARG A 702 -6.85 8.21 -6.05
CA ARG A 702 -7.11 7.66 -7.39
C ARG A 702 -8.53 7.10 -7.56
N SER A 703 -9.04 6.45 -6.51
CA SER A 703 -10.37 5.82 -6.51
C SER A 703 -11.51 6.74 -6.07
N SER A 704 -11.19 7.96 -5.62
CA SER A 704 -12.17 8.94 -5.16
C SER A 704 -12.65 9.83 -6.30
N SER A 705 -13.91 10.27 -6.24
CA SER A 705 -14.45 11.31 -7.14
C SER A 705 -14.10 12.73 -6.69
N ARG A 706 -13.48 12.87 -5.52
CA ARG A 706 -13.03 14.15 -4.97
C ARG A 706 -11.61 14.03 -4.46
N ARG A 707 -10.90 15.15 -4.39
CA ARG A 707 -9.58 15.18 -3.76
C ARG A 707 -9.68 14.82 -2.28
N VAL A 708 -8.89 13.81 -1.90
CA VAL A 708 -8.73 13.34 -0.52
C VAL A 708 -7.31 13.61 -0.02
N LEU A 709 -6.32 13.67 -0.91
CA LEU A 709 -4.91 13.83 -0.57
C LEU A 709 -4.45 15.29 -0.63
N PHE A 710 -3.90 15.80 0.48
CA PHE A 710 -3.39 17.16 0.64
C PHE A 710 -1.96 17.14 1.20
N PRO A 711 -0.93 16.88 0.37
CA PRO A 711 0.45 16.85 0.83
C PRO A 711 0.95 18.25 1.20
N VAL A 712 1.63 18.36 2.33
CA VAL A 712 2.21 19.61 2.85
C VAL A 712 3.71 19.42 3.00
N GLN A 713 4.51 20.14 2.21
CA GLN A 713 5.97 20.05 2.27
C GLN A 713 6.51 20.93 3.40
N VAL A 714 6.75 20.33 4.57
CA VAL A 714 7.21 21.02 5.79
C VAL A 714 8.73 21.17 5.87
N ALA A 715 9.46 20.48 4.99
CA ALA A 715 10.91 20.62 4.82
C ALA A 715 11.31 20.34 3.35
N VAL A 716 12.53 20.71 2.97
CA VAL A 716 13.10 20.34 1.67
C VAL A 716 13.18 18.81 1.59
N VAL A 717 12.48 18.21 0.62
CA VAL A 717 12.44 16.75 0.45
C VAL A 717 13.62 16.26 -0.40
N PRO A 718 14.18 15.07 -0.13
CA PRO A 718 15.21 14.46 -0.97
C PRO A 718 14.75 14.26 -2.43
N PRO A 719 15.68 14.21 -3.41
CA PRO A 719 15.34 14.06 -4.83
C PRO A 719 14.65 12.72 -5.15
N LYS A 720 14.86 11.68 -4.32
CA LYS A 720 14.20 10.39 -4.46
C LYS A 720 13.33 10.05 -3.24
N PRO A 721 12.22 9.31 -3.43
CA PRO A 721 11.72 8.81 -4.72
C PRO A 721 11.07 9.91 -5.57
N SER A 722 11.35 9.93 -6.88
CA SER A 722 11.09 11.12 -7.71
C SER A 722 9.59 11.40 -7.91
N TYR A 723 8.75 10.36 -7.89
CA TYR A 723 7.29 10.49 -8.05
C TYR A 723 6.65 11.37 -6.97
N VAL A 724 7.24 11.45 -5.77
CA VAL A 724 6.67 12.23 -4.65
C VAL A 724 6.61 13.72 -4.98
N HIS A 725 7.58 14.21 -5.75
CA HIS A 725 7.63 15.61 -6.19
C HIS A 725 6.51 15.96 -7.16
N LEU A 726 5.97 14.98 -7.89
CA LEU A 726 4.90 15.18 -8.85
C LEU A 726 3.51 15.06 -8.24
N ILE A 727 3.40 14.60 -6.99
CA ILE A 727 2.10 14.54 -6.31
C ILE A 727 1.59 15.98 -6.17
N PRO A 728 0.35 16.30 -6.59
CA PRO A 728 -0.22 17.64 -6.48
C PRO A 728 -0.14 18.19 -5.05
N SER A 729 0.84 19.06 -4.80
CA SER A 729 1.06 19.74 -3.53
C SER A 729 1.00 21.24 -3.73
N GLU A 730 0.09 21.87 -3.00
CA GLU A 730 -0.13 23.32 -3.05
C GLU A 730 0.68 24.08 -2.00
N PHE A 731 1.39 23.36 -1.12
CA PHE A 731 1.94 23.95 0.10
C PHE A 731 3.39 23.52 0.28
N SER A 732 4.30 24.50 0.24
CA SER A 732 5.70 24.29 0.57
C SER A 732 6.22 25.34 1.54
N CYS A 733 7.05 24.91 2.49
CA CYS A 733 7.85 25.78 3.35
C CYS A 733 8.87 26.64 2.58
N ASN A 734 8.98 26.52 1.26
CA ASN A 734 9.78 27.45 0.45
C ASN A 734 8.97 28.62 -0.11
N ASP A 735 7.64 28.59 -0.03
CA ASP A 735 6.78 29.51 -0.78
C ASP A 735 6.76 30.93 -0.22
N PHE A 736 7.01 31.11 1.09
CA PHE A 736 6.96 32.44 1.73
C PHE A 736 7.95 33.42 1.09
N LYS A 737 9.08 32.94 0.57
CA LYS A 737 10.12 33.74 -0.10
C LYS A 737 9.59 34.56 -1.27
N TRP A 738 8.65 34.01 -2.04
CA TRP A 738 7.99 34.73 -3.13
C TRP A 738 6.64 35.30 -2.68
N ALA A 739 5.89 34.60 -1.82
CA ALA A 739 4.56 35.00 -1.40
C ALA A 739 4.55 36.28 -0.53
N CYS A 740 5.56 36.51 0.32
CA CYS A 740 5.67 37.69 1.18
C CYS A 740 5.66 39.02 0.40
N LYS A 741 5.97 39.00 -0.90
CA LYS A 741 5.96 40.18 -1.78
C LYS A 741 4.56 40.54 -2.28
N VAL A 742 3.62 39.59 -2.20
CA VAL A 742 2.30 39.68 -2.86
C VAL A 742 1.13 39.57 -1.89
N VAL A 743 1.34 38.98 -0.71
CA VAL A 743 0.33 38.94 0.36
C VAL A 743 0.24 40.28 1.11
N ASP A 744 -0.96 40.61 1.59
CA ASP A 744 -1.18 41.83 2.35
C ASP A 744 -0.48 41.84 3.73
N GLN A 745 -0.36 43.03 4.32
CA GLN A 745 0.32 43.22 5.60
C GLN A 745 -0.40 42.49 6.76
N ALA A 746 -1.71 42.28 6.67
CA ALA A 746 -2.46 41.61 7.72
C ALA A 746 -2.09 40.13 7.79
N LEU A 747 -2.02 39.44 6.64
CA LEU A 747 -1.59 38.05 6.55
C LEU A 747 -0.11 37.89 6.94
N GLN A 748 0.76 38.83 6.55
CA GLN A 748 2.17 38.81 7.00
C GLN A 748 2.26 38.89 8.53
N ASN A 749 1.52 39.81 9.15
CA ASN A 749 1.50 39.97 10.61
C ASN A 749 0.92 38.72 11.30
N GLU A 750 -0.13 38.11 10.75
CA GLU A 750 -0.70 36.85 11.23
C GLU A 750 0.35 35.73 11.22
N VAL A 751 1.05 35.56 10.09
CA VAL A 751 2.10 34.54 9.92
C VAL A 751 3.27 34.76 10.88
N HIS A 752 3.75 36.00 11.03
CA HIS A 752 4.80 36.32 12.00
C HIS A 752 4.35 36.07 13.45
N SER A 753 3.10 36.38 13.80
CA SER A 753 2.55 36.07 15.11
C SER A 753 2.44 34.57 15.34
N LEU A 754 2.01 33.81 14.33
CA LEU A 754 1.89 32.37 14.39
C LEU A 754 3.26 31.70 14.57
N ALA A 755 4.26 32.15 13.83
CA ALA A 755 5.65 31.69 13.93
C ALA A 755 6.22 31.93 15.33
N HIS A 756 6.08 33.17 15.84
CA HIS A 756 6.57 33.53 17.17
C HIS A 756 5.87 32.77 18.30
N ARG A 757 4.54 32.60 18.20
CA ARG A 757 3.74 31.90 19.22
C ARG A 757 4.10 30.42 19.34
N ASN A 758 4.47 29.78 18.24
CA ASN A 758 4.69 28.33 18.18
C ASN A 758 6.16 27.93 18.10
N ASP A 759 7.09 28.90 18.11
CA ASP A 759 8.53 28.64 18.01
C ASP A 759 8.88 27.78 16.76
N ILE A 760 8.42 28.27 15.61
CA ILE A 760 8.66 27.70 14.28
C ILE A 760 9.14 28.77 13.30
N ASP A 761 9.75 28.34 12.19
CA ASP A 761 10.18 29.22 11.11
C ASP A 761 8.99 29.93 10.42
N VAL A 762 9.20 31.17 9.96
CA VAL A 762 8.15 31.97 9.32
C VAL A 762 7.66 31.35 8.01
N ASP A 763 8.56 30.70 7.25
CA ASP A 763 8.22 30.06 5.99
C ASP A 763 7.34 28.82 6.26
N LEU A 764 7.66 28.07 7.32
CA LEU A 764 6.85 26.95 7.79
C LEU A 764 5.48 27.42 8.31
N ALA A 765 5.42 28.52 9.07
CA ALA A 765 4.17 29.09 9.57
C ALA A 765 3.23 29.50 8.42
N PHE A 766 3.78 30.12 7.37
CA PHE A 766 3.03 30.45 6.15
C PHE A 766 2.47 29.20 5.47
N CYS A 767 3.33 28.18 5.28
CA CYS A 767 2.94 26.92 4.66
C CYS A 767 1.77 26.24 5.40
N LEU A 768 1.88 26.08 6.73
CA LEU A 768 0.85 25.44 7.55
C LEU A 768 -0.46 26.26 7.58
N ARG A 769 -0.37 27.60 7.58
CA ARG A 769 -1.53 28.49 7.53
C ARG A 769 -2.28 28.41 6.19
N CYS A 770 -1.57 28.33 5.07
CA CYS A 770 -2.18 28.14 3.76
C CYS A 770 -2.81 26.75 3.63
N ALA A 771 -2.12 25.70 4.10
CA ALA A 771 -2.63 24.34 4.12
C ALA A 771 -3.92 24.23 4.94
N ALA A 772 -3.94 24.77 6.17
CA ALA A 772 -5.11 24.74 7.04
C ALA A 772 -6.34 25.37 6.37
N PHE A 773 -6.17 26.53 5.73
CA PHE A 773 -7.26 27.23 5.05
C PHE A 773 -7.86 26.40 3.92
N SER A 774 -7.02 25.83 3.07
CA SER A 774 -7.48 24.98 1.96
C SER A 774 -8.20 23.72 2.44
N ILE A 775 -7.68 23.09 3.49
CA ILE A 775 -8.29 21.88 4.08
C ILE A 775 -9.66 22.23 4.69
N ILE A 776 -9.81 23.40 5.31
CA ILE A 776 -11.08 23.86 5.87
C ILE A 776 -12.13 24.08 4.78
N GLU A 777 -11.78 24.78 3.69
CA GLU A 777 -12.69 24.96 2.54
C GLU A 777 -13.16 23.61 2.00
N ARG A 778 -12.23 22.64 1.86
CA ARG A 778 -12.53 21.26 1.45
C ARG A 778 -13.51 20.55 2.37
N LEU A 779 -13.36 20.73 3.69
CA LEU A 779 -14.18 20.09 4.72
C LEU A 779 -15.57 20.72 4.84
N LEU A 780 -15.70 22.03 4.58
CA LEU A 780 -16.97 22.75 4.55
C LEU A 780 -17.72 22.58 3.22
N GLY A 781 -17.04 22.10 2.18
CA GLY A 781 -17.62 21.97 0.84
C GLY A 781 -17.70 23.32 0.09
N GLU A 782 -16.86 24.27 0.50
CA GLU A 782 -16.77 25.64 -0.04
C GLU A 782 -15.70 25.77 -1.15
N GLU A 783 -15.15 24.65 -1.63
CA GLU A 783 -14.17 24.67 -2.73
C GLU A 783 -14.76 25.35 -3.97
N SER A 784 -14.04 26.34 -4.50
CA SER A 784 -14.44 27.03 -5.73
C SER A 784 -14.54 26.03 -6.87
N THR A 785 -15.70 25.96 -7.53
CA THR A 785 -15.93 25.14 -8.73
C THR A 785 -15.05 25.53 -9.92
N ASP A 786 -14.38 26.69 -9.87
CA ASP A 786 -13.50 27.23 -10.92
C ASP A 786 -12.05 26.74 -10.80
N LEU A 787 -11.64 26.17 -9.67
CA LEU A 787 -10.34 25.51 -9.53
C LEU A 787 -10.54 24.05 -9.93
N ASP A 788 -10.34 23.75 -11.22
CA ASP A 788 -10.27 22.38 -11.73
C ASP A 788 -9.00 21.71 -11.16
N LEU A 789 -9.09 21.31 -9.89
CA LEU A 789 -8.09 20.52 -9.19
C LEU A 789 -8.32 19.09 -9.63
N ASP A 790 -7.85 18.81 -10.84
CA ASP A 790 -7.88 17.50 -11.46
C ASP A 790 -7.41 16.45 -10.44
N ASN A 791 -8.20 15.39 -10.25
CA ASN A 791 -7.96 14.40 -9.20
C ASN A 791 -6.82 13.43 -9.57
N ARG A 792 -5.89 13.90 -10.42
CA ARG A 792 -4.73 13.14 -10.89
C ARG A 792 -3.80 12.85 -9.74
N VAL A 793 -3.15 11.69 -9.85
CA VAL A 793 -2.16 11.25 -8.87
C VAL A 793 -0.84 11.99 -9.04
N LEU A 794 -0.39 12.19 -10.29
CA LEU A 794 0.84 12.89 -10.64
C LEU A 794 0.55 14.05 -11.61
N LEU A 795 1.25 15.17 -11.42
CA LEU A 795 1.22 16.32 -12.33
C LEU A 795 2.12 16.08 -13.55
N ASN A 796 1.68 16.55 -14.71
CA ASN A 796 2.52 16.62 -15.89
C ASN A 796 3.29 17.94 -15.93
N ILE A 797 4.61 17.88 -16.04
CA ILE A 797 5.46 19.09 -16.05
C ILE A 797 5.17 19.99 -17.25
N HIS A 798 4.87 19.44 -18.43
CA HIS A 798 4.57 20.26 -19.60
C HIS A 798 3.30 21.08 -19.40
N GLU A 799 2.24 20.46 -18.89
CA GLU A 799 0.99 21.16 -18.58
C GLU A 799 1.17 22.23 -17.50
N VAL A 800 1.99 21.94 -16.48
CA VAL A 800 2.34 22.89 -15.42
C VAL A 800 3.04 24.12 -16.00
N GLU A 801 4.05 23.93 -16.84
CA GLU A 801 4.81 25.02 -17.46
C GLU A 801 3.96 25.83 -18.44
N GLU A 802 3.13 25.17 -19.24
CA GLU A 802 2.19 25.86 -20.13
C GLU A 802 1.20 26.69 -19.33
N LYS A 803 0.54 26.10 -18.33
CA LYS A 803 -0.40 26.82 -17.46
C LYS A 803 0.26 28.04 -16.82
N TRP A 804 1.49 27.88 -16.33
CA TRP A 804 2.26 28.97 -15.76
C TRP A 804 2.54 30.09 -16.78
N ARG A 805 2.98 29.73 -17.99
CA ARG A 805 3.22 30.67 -19.10
C ARG A 805 1.96 31.48 -19.45
N TRP A 806 0.81 30.82 -19.53
CA TRP A 806 -0.48 31.48 -19.78
C TRP A 806 -0.83 32.50 -18.69
N LEU A 807 -0.63 32.14 -17.42
CA LEU A 807 -0.89 33.04 -16.29
C LEU A 807 0.08 34.22 -16.27
N GLN A 808 1.35 34.01 -16.59
CA GLN A 808 2.32 35.11 -16.72
C GLN A 808 1.91 36.11 -17.81
N VAL A 809 1.45 35.62 -18.98
CA VAL A 809 0.95 36.48 -20.06
C VAL A 809 -0.31 37.24 -19.63
N ALA A 810 -1.22 36.59 -18.91
CA ALA A 810 -2.42 37.24 -18.39
C ALA A 810 -2.07 38.37 -17.40
N LEU A 811 -1.13 38.12 -16.48
CA LEU A 811 -0.63 39.11 -15.53
C LEU A 811 0.09 40.28 -16.21
N GLN A 812 0.85 40.02 -17.27
CA GLN A 812 1.55 41.06 -18.00
C GLN A 812 0.60 42.07 -18.65
N LYS A 813 -0.58 41.62 -19.09
CA LYS A 813 -1.60 42.45 -19.75
C LYS A 813 -2.42 43.33 -18.79
N GLN A 814 -2.26 43.18 -17.48
CA GLN A 814 -2.91 44.06 -16.50
C GLN A 814 -2.02 45.28 -16.20
N ASP A 815 -2.51 46.46 -16.56
CA ASP A 815 -1.82 47.74 -16.39
C ASP A 815 -1.79 48.21 -14.92
N ASP A 816 -2.83 47.91 -14.14
CA ASP A 816 -3.02 48.38 -12.75
C ASP A 816 -2.37 47.47 -11.68
N PHE A 817 -1.59 46.47 -12.08
CA PHE A 817 -1.05 45.47 -11.15
C PHE A 817 0.25 45.92 -10.47
N ALA A 818 0.36 45.73 -9.15
CA ALA A 818 1.53 46.17 -8.39
C ALA A 818 2.83 45.51 -8.90
N VAL A 819 3.88 46.31 -9.05
CA VAL A 819 5.25 45.91 -9.44
C VAL A 819 5.75 44.68 -8.65
N SER A 820 5.34 44.55 -7.40
CA SER A 820 5.69 43.44 -6.52
C SER A 820 5.21 42.07 -7.02
N TRP A 821 4.05 42.00 -7.66
CA TRP A 821 3.51 40.77 -8.25
C TRP A 821 4.25 40.39 -9.52
N LYS A 822 4.50 41.34 -10.43
CA LYS A 822 5.28 41.10 -11.66
C LYS A 822 6.68 40.56 -11.29
N ALA A 823 7.32 41.14 -10.28
CA ALA A 823 8.60 40.67 -9.76
C ALA A 823 8.54 39.27 -9.10
N ALA A 824 7.53 38.98 -8.26
CA ALA A 824 7.39 37.68 -7.60
C ALA A 824 7.09 36.52 -8.58
N PHE A 825 6.46 36.84 -9.71
CA PHE A 825 6.07 35.90 -10.75
C PHE A 825 7.07 35.88 -11.93
N GLY A 826 8.25 36.50 -11.78
CA GLY A 826 9.35 36.42 -12.76
C GLY A 826 9.08 37.16 -14.08
N ILE A 827 8.11 38.07 -14.11
CA ILE A 827 7.78 38.87 -15.29
C ILE A 827 8.78 40.03 -15.35
N LYS A 828 9.63 40.06 -16.38
CA LYS A 828 10.53 41.20 -16.62
C LYS A 828 9.71 42.44 -16.92
N ILE A 829 9.87 43.47 -16.08
CA ILE A 829 9.19 44.78 -16.17
C ILE A 829 9.92 45.65 -17.19
#